data_AF-A6GJI3-F1
#
_entry.id   AF-A6GJI3-F1
#
_cell.length_a   1.000
_cell.length_b   1.000
_cell.length_c   1.000
_cell.angle_alpha   90.00
_cell.angle_beta   90.00
_cell.angle_gamma   90.00
#
_symmetry.space_group_name_H-M   'P 1'
#
loop_
_entity.id
_entity.type
_entity.pdbx_description
1 polymer ?
#
loop_
_entity_poly.entity_id
_entity_poly.type
_entity_poly.pdbx_seq_one_letter_code
_entity_poly.pdbx_strand_id
1 'polypeptide(L)'
;MVSSAMAGCGDEGSGSSEEGADTSADDTGELGSDEGEVSSGIEGSGSGSEEGETGSEGETGSEGETDSEGETGSEGETGSEGETTGGRDCPGPIFVDVDASPGGDGSSWMSAFDDLQAAIDLGSGCANAELWIAEGVYAPAPVSPVAIIDSPMALYGGFAGSEGALAERDVDAHPVVLGAPGWQARVVEIEAGAVDELAITRLDGLGISGSEAGAISITGAQPYPPPVSVELRQLELTSNSAGSGGGVLVLGTAGVEVVDCRFEANTAEQGAALHFEESLVQISASNVVANVTTGQFDGAISHLNDGEIDKPGALELSSSLVADNVGGGVRVTSATIDAVEFNNNDSGAVVGILGTVVVSNSDFAANASSYGAGIAVDEGFLEVYDCEFLGNSATERGAVAVVNNNDAPGGLTMIGALFEGNTADDDAGGIYVAGNLDALIEDVVLVDNVAADDGGAIYLADSPYDPAFHAVLRDLRVIDNEASSGSGGGVVITWLLNPDSTVDIINSEFVGNFAGSSGGGLHGRADLVSVTFAGNLSDGVGDGVSAWDGPDMVLRGVVAWPDDIALSSLTLDHSCTPAPPFYTDLGTVILAQDPFVPGDLDLDGLSEFYLDPGSPCVDVGGLVDELEWGLMTTQGSQCTDSMALDAGVHYPPLFDAGPC
;
A
#
# COMPACT_ATOMS: atom_id res chain seq x y z
N MET A 1 -1.53 25.53 -11.99
CA MET A 1 -0.73 26.77 -11.81
C MET A 1 -0.63 27.09 -10.33
N VAL A 2 0.41 26.59 -9.67
CA VAL A 2 1.35 27.36 -8.82
C VAL A 2 2.67 26.60 -8.94
N SER A 3 3.71 27.28 -9.38
CA SER A 3 5.10 26.81 -9.38
C SER A 3 5.86 27.60 -8.34
N SER A 4 6.82 26.96 -7.67
CA SER A 4 8.13 27.59 -7.45
C SER A 4 9.12 26.57 -6.92
N ALA A 5 9.98 26.11 -7.83
CA ALA A 5 11.32 25.63 -7.55
C ALA A 5 12.19 26.75 -6.96
N MET A 6 13.22 26.40 -6.18
CA MET A 6 14.54 27.02 -6.29
C MET A 6 15.63 26.19 -5.58
N ALA A 7 16.54 25.66 -6.39
CA ALA A 7 17.92 25.36 -6.03
C ALA A 7 18.81 26.61 -6.28
N GLY A 8 19.93 26.75 -5.56
CA GLY A 8 21.05 27.60 -6.00
C GLY A 8 21.95 28.22 -4.91
N CYS A 9 23.21 27.77 -4.89
CA CYS A 9 24.38 28.20 -4.11
C CYS A 9 24.70 29.71 -4.04
N GLY A 10 25.42 30.14 -2.98
CA GLY A 10 26.17 31.41 -2.95
C GLY A 10 26.85 31.75 -1.61
N ASP A 11 28.19 31.75 -1.62
CA ASP A 11 29.14 32.03 -0.53
C ASP A 11 29.35 33.56 -0.25
N GLU A 12 30.03 33.84 0.87
CA GLU A 12 30.63 35.10 1.38
C GLU A 12 29.78 36.14 2.17
N GLY A 13 30.15 36.31 3.45
CA GLY A 13 30.77 37.58 3.88
C GLY A 13 30.04 38.52 4.85
N SER A 14 30.33 38.37 6.15
CA SER A 14 30.58 39.43 7.16
C SER A 14 29.49 40.47 7.53
N GLY A 15 29.35 40.70 8.85
CA GLY A 15 29.19 42.07 9.38
C GLY A 15 28.00 42.38 10.28
N SER A 16 28.20 42.19 11.59
CA SER A 16 27.94 43.14 12.70
C SER A 16 26.59 43.87 12.88
N SER A 17 26.19 43.84 14.16
CA SER A 17 25.75 44.95 15.04
C SER A 17 24.25 45.26 15.22
N GLU A 18 23.83 44.98 16.46
CA GLU A 18 23.23 45.89 17.45
C GLU A 18 21.82 46.49 17.28
N GLU A 19 21.04 46.22 18.34
CA GLU A 19 20.16 47.12 19.11
C GLU A 19 18.98 47.83 18.43
N GLY A 20 17.81 47.66 19.04
CA GLY A 20 16.66 48.53 18.85
C GLY A 20 15.43 48.08 19.63
N ALA A 21 15.47 48.18 20.95
CA ALA A 21 14.26 48.25 21.78
C ALA A 21 13.74 49.68 21.79
N ASP A 22 12.42 49.92 21.61
CA ASP A 22 11.60 50.74 22.51
C ASP A 22 10.09 50.79 22.13
N THR A 23 9.24 50.72 23.18
CA THR A 23 7.89 51.31 23.44
C THR A 23 6.74 51.26 22.39
N SER A 24 5.44 51.18 22.71
CA SER A 24 4.57 51.24 23.91
C SER A 24 3.11 50.88 23.50
N ALA A 25 2.40 50.03 24.24
CA ALA A 25 1.23 50.30 25.12
C ALA A 25 -0.15 50.64 24.49
N ASP A 26 -1.14 49.76 24.72
CA ASP A 26 -2.52 49.99 25.27
C ASP A 26 -3.30 48.65 25.15
N ASP A 27 -3.52 47.87 26.23
CA ASP A 27 -4.53 47.97 27.31
C ASP A 27 -5.94 47.49 26.93
N THR A 28 -6.35 46.30 27.42
CA THR A 28 -7.47 46.08 28.37
C THR A 28 -8.11 44.66 28.28
N GLY A 29 -8.29 44.03 29.45
CA GLY A 29 -9.33 43.03 29.76
C GLY A 29 -8.85 41.58 29.97
N GLU A 30 -8.37 41.16 31.15
CA GLU A 30 -9.13 40.61 32.31
C GLU A 30 -10.07 39.44 31.96
N LEU A 31 -10.11 38.26 32.59
CA LEU A 31 -9.54 37.68 33.81
C LEU A 31 -9.70 36.15 33.72
N GLY A 32 -8.71 35.39 34.20
CA GLY A 32 -8.86 33.98 34.56
C GLY A 32 -9.10 33.79 36.06
N SER A 33 -9.53 32.60 36.46
CA SER A 33 -9.16 31.97 37.73
C SER A 33 -9.61 30.51 37.78
N ASP A 34 -8.64 29.62 37.59
CA ASP A 34 -8.20 28.54 38.49
C ASP A 34 -9.18 27.62 39.23
N GLU A 35 -8.96 26.33 38.95
CA GLU A 35 -8.60 25.21 39.84
C GLU A 35 -9.49 24.76 41.00
N GLY A 36 -9.64 23.44 41.09
CA GLY A 36 -10.17 22.73 42.25
C GLY A 36 -10.21 21.21 42.05
N GLU A 37 -9.09 20.56 42.32
CA GLU A 37 -8.92 19.10 42.38
C GLU A 37 -9.60 18.43 43.61
N VAL A 38 -10.09 17.20 43.37
CA VAL A 38 -10.06 15.98 44.21
C VAL A 38 -10.81 15.96 45.57
N SER A 39 -11.80 15.04 45.71
CA SER A 39 -11.74 13.79 46.51
C SER A 39 -13.12 13.29 47.00
N SER A 40 -13.35 11.99 46.76
CA SER A 40 -13.93 10.92 47.61
C SER A 40 -15.17 11.13 48.49
N GLY A 41 -16.08 10.14 48.50
CA GLY A 41 -17.09 9.98 49.54
C GLY A 41 -18.27 9.05 49.21
N ILE A 42 -18.07 7.75 49.45
CA ILE A 42 -19.10 6.70 49.52
C ILE A 42 -19.96 6.91 50.79
N GLU A 43 -21.30 6.76 50.69
CA GLU A 43 -22.13 6.03 51.67
C GLU A 43 -23.44 5.56 51.02
N GLY A 44 -23.76 4.28 51.20
CA GLY A 44 -25.00 3.64 50.76
C GLY A 44 -25.97 3.37 51.91
N SER A 45 -27.21 3.04 51.56
CA SER A 45 -28.16 2.15 52.26
C SER A 45 -29.49 2.18 51.48
N GLY A 46 -30.24 1.11 51.24
CA GLY A 46 -30.09 -0.31 51.53
C GLY A 46 -31.45 -1.01 51.40
N SER A 47 -31.43 -2.28 50.94
CA SER A 47 -32.46 -3.35 50.96
C SER A 47 -33.71 -3.15 50.09
N GLY A 48 -34.26 -4.15 49.37
CA GLY A 48 -34.09 -5.61 49.15
C GLY A 48 -35.25 -6.02 48.19
N SER A 49 -35.36 -7.16 47.52
CA SER A 49 -34.78 -8.51 47.58
C SER A 49 -35.24 -9.29 46.33
N GLU A 50 -34.33 -10.11 45.79
CA GLU A 50 -34.48 -11.47 45.23
C GLU A 50 -35.28 -11.78 43.93
N GLU A 51 -34.47 -12.27 42.96
CA GLU A 51 -34.61 -13.47 42.09
C GLU A 51 -35.74 -13.64 41.05
N GLY A 52 -35.32 -14.07 39.83
CA GLY A 52 -36.04 -15.11 39.07
C GLY A 52 -36.16 -14.90 37.55
N GLU A 53 -35.50 -15.76 36.78
CA GLU A 53 -35.49 -15.81 35.29
C GLU A 53 -36.77 -16.38 34.61
N THR A 54 -36.93 -16.00 33.34
CA THR A 54 -37.53 -16.72 32.16
C THR A 54 -38.94 -17.33 32.19
N GLY A 55 -39.74 -16.99 31.15
CA GLY A 55 -40.34 -18.00 30.25
C GLY A 55 -41.88 -18.16 30.16
N SER A 56 -42.37 -18.04 28.92
CA SER A 56 -43.51 -18.72 28.24
C SER A 56 -44.96 -18.17 28.26
N GLU A 57 -45.45 -17.99 27.02
CA GLU A 57 -46.76 -18.36 26.43
C GLU A 57 -48.10 -17.84 26.98
N GLY A 58 -48.81 -17.14 26.09
CA GLY A 58 -50.13 -17.55 25.57
C GLY A 58 -51.37 -17.33 26.45
N GLU A 59 -52.23 -16.40 26.06
CA GLU A 59 -53.64 -16.44 26.46
C GLU A 59 -54.56 -16.70 25.25
N THR A 60 -55.27 -17.83 25.32
CA THR A 60 -56.42 -18.20 24.49
C THR A 60 -57.70 -17.55 25.04
N GLY A 61 -58.47 -16.89 24.19
CA GLY A 61 -59.85 -16.48 24.48
C GLY A 61 -60.86 -17.57 24.14
N SER A 62 -61.82 -17.79 25.03
CA SER A 62 -62.82 -18.87 25.02
C SER A 62 -64.02 -18.66 24.08
N GLU A 63 -64.58 -19.79 23.67
CA GLU A 63 -65.71 -20.05 22.76
C GLU A 63 -67.04 -19.33 23.06
N GLY A 64 -67.82 -19.11 21.98
CA GLY A 64 -69.26 -18.80 21.99
C GLY A 64 -69.92 -19.36 20.71
N GLU A 65 -71.11 -19.94 20.88
CA GLU A 65 -71.76 -20.99 20.08
C GLU A 65 -72.29 -20.64 18.67
N THR A 66 -72.61 -21.70 17.91
CA THR A 66 -73.24 -21.71 16.58
C THR A 66 -74.76 -21.46 16.60
N ASP A 67 -75.34 -20.93 15.51
CA ASP A 67 -76.45 -21.53 14.71
C ASP A 67 -77.25 -20.54 13.80
N SER A 68 -77.51 -20.98 12.55
CA SER A 68 -78.64 -20.75 11.61
C SER A 68 -78.99 -19.37 10.95
N GLU A 69 -78.99 -19.42 9.60
CA GLU A 69 -79.75 -18.64 8.58
C GLU A 69 -79.75 -17.10 8.55
N GLY A 70 -79.26 -16.54 7.44
CA GLY A 70 -79.56 -15.18 6.97
C GLY A 70 -78.71 -14.74 5.77
N GLU A 71 -79.26 -14.78 4.56
CA GLU A 71 -78.61 -14.19 3.38
C GLU A 71 -78.73 -12.65 3.31
N THR A 72 -77.81 -12.07 2.55
CA THR A 72 -77.81 -10.78 1.82
C THR A 72 -77.22 -9.55 2.50
N GLY A 73 -76.26 -8.96 1.79
CA GLY A 73 -75.73 -7.61 2.01
C GLY A 73 -74.37 -7.41 1.32
N SER A 74 -74.41 -7.17 0.00
CA SER A 74 -73.26 -6.71 -0.80
C SER A 74 -72.75 -5.35 -0.33
N GLU A 75 -71.43 -5.14 -0.51
CA GLU A 75 -70.68 -3.89 -0.32
C GLU A 75 -70.22 -3.57 1.11
N GLY A 76 -69.02 -4.05 1.43
CA GLY A 76 -68.06 -3.32 2.26
C GLY A 76 -66.75 -3.34 1.50
N GLU A 77 -66.32 -2.18 0.98
CA GLU A 77 -65.00 -2.04 0.40
C GLU A 77 -63.95 -2.43 1.44
N THR A 78 -63.23 -3.52 1.19
CA THR A 78 -61.97 -3.78 1.87
C THR A 78 -60.98 -2.75 1.33
N GLY A 79 -60.68 -1.76 2.15
CA GLY A 79 -59.55 -0.87 1.95
C GLY A 79 -58.28 -1.67 1.73
N SER A 80 -57.42 -1.13 0.89
CA SER A 80 -56.05 -1.58 0.68
C SER A 80 -55.30 -1.60 2.00
N GLU A 81 -55.16 -2.78 2.61
CA GLU A 81 -54.18 -3.01 3.66
C GLU A 81 -53.03 -3.86 3.09
N GLY A 82 -51.82 -3.31 3.22
CA GLY A 82 -50.57 -4.04 3.11
C GLY A 82 -49.86 -3.93 1.75
N GLU A 83 -49.36 -2.74 1.39
CA GLU A 83 -48.12 -2.70 0.60
C GLU A 83 -47.01 -3.28 1.49
N THR A 84 -46.75 -4.57 1.29
CA THR A 84 -45.48 -5.17 1.65
C THR A 84 -44.54 -4.86 0.49
N THR A 85 -43.41 -4.21 0.79
CA THR A 85 -42.34 -3.84 -0.14
C THR A 85 -41.53 -5.04 -0.63
N GLY A 86 -42.19 -6.18 -0.91
CA GLY A 86 -41.56 -7.36 -1.48
C GLY A 86 -41.86 -7.44 -2.96
N GLY A 87 -40.83 -7.29 -3.80
CA GLY A 87 -40.90 -7.60 -5.24
C GLY A 87 -41.50 -9.00 -5.47
N ARG A 88 -42.09 -9.23 -6.65
CA ARG A 88 -42.67 -10.54 -6.97
C ARG A 88 -41.53 -11.58 -7.09
N ASP A 89 -41.69 -12.79 -6.55
CA ASP A 89 -40.78 -13.90 -6.90
C ASP A 89 -40.94 -14.26 -8.38
N CYS A 90 -39.87 -14.13 -9.16
CA CYS A 90 -39.85 -14.53 -10.57
C CYS A 90 -39.49 -16.02 -10.69
N PRO A 91 -40.24 -16.83 -11.46
CA PRO A 91 -40.19 -18.29 -11.39
C PRO A 91 -38.96 -18.94 -12.08
N GLY A 92 -37.93 -18.16 -12.40
CA GLY A 92 -36.71 -18.59 -13.09
C GLY A 92 -35.98 -17.40 -13.72
N PRO A 93 -34.87 -17.67 -14.44
CA PRO A 93 -34.12 -16.62 -15.13
C PRO A 93 -34.93 -16.00 -16.28
N ILE A 94 -34.64 -14.73 -16.55
CA ILE A 94 -35.14 -13.99 -17.70
C ILE A 94 -34.13 -14.15 -18.83
N PHE A 95 -34.57 -14.68 -19.96
CA PHE A 95 -33.70 -14.99 -21.10
C PHE A 95 -33.64 -13.80 -22.07
N VAL A 96 -32.42 -13.45 -22.50
CA VAL A 96 -32.14 -12.36 -23.43
C VAL A 96 -31.28 -12.88 -24.57
N ASP A 97 -31.67 -12.60 -25.81
CA ASP A 97 -30.97 -13.04 -27.02
C ASP A 97 -31.20 -11.99 -28.12
N VAL A 98 -30.14 -11.30 -28.54
CA VAL A 98 -30.23 -10.24 -29.55
C VAL A 98 -30.70 -10.76 -30.92
N ASP A 99 -30.54 -12.06 -31.18
CA ASP A 99 -31.00 -12.72 -32.41
C ASP A 99 -32.45 -13.23 -32.29
N ALA A 100 -33.10 -13.06 -31.13
CA ALA A 100 -34.50 -13.41 -30.94
C ALA A 100 -35.44 -12.55 -31.80
N SER A 101 -36.65 -13.07 -32.04
CA SER A 101 -37.68 -12.29 -32.73
C SER A 101 -38.28 -11.23 -31.81
N PRO A 102 -38.60 -10.02 -32.31
CA PRO A 102 -39.15 -8.96 -31.48
C PRO A 102 -40.45 -9.35 -30.76
N GLY A 103 -40.54 -8.95 -29.48
CA GLY A 103 -41.73 -9.16 -28.65
C GLY A 103 -41.76 -10.46 -27.86
N GLY A 104 -40.60 -11.05 -27.58
CA GLY A 104 -40.44 -12.10 -26.57
C GLY A 104 -40.84 -11.63 -25.16
N ASP A 105 -41.05 -12.58 -24.26
CA ASP A 105 -41.46 -12.37 -22.85
C ASP A 105 -40.39 -12.78 -21.83
N GLY A 106 -39.23 -13.24 -22.31
CA GLY A 106 -38.09 -13.66 -21.49
C GLY A 106 -38.29 -14.94 -20.70
N SER A 107 -39.39 -15.69 -20.90
CA SER A 107 -39.68 -16.90 -20.10
C SER A 107 -38.92 -18.16 -20.52
N SER A 108 -38.27 -18.13 -21.69
CA SER A 108 -37.43 -19.20 -22.23
C SER A 108 -36.54 -18.65 -23.34
N TRP A 109 -35.49 -19.36 -23.77
CA TRP A 109 -34.72 -19.01 -24.97
C TRP A 109 -35.57 -18.83 -26.23
N MET A 110 -36.66 -19.60 -26.40
CA MET A 110 -37.56 -19.48 -27.56
C MET A 110 -38.39 -18.18 -27.55
N SER A 111 -38.60 -17.61 -26.37
CA SER A 111 -39.34 -16.38 -26.15
C SER A 111 -38.48 -15.30 -25.51
N ALA A 112 -37.15 -15.35 -25.70
CA ALA A 112 -36.20 -14.42 -25.13
C ALA A 112 -36.47 -12.97 -25.59
N PHE A 113 -36.10 -12.01 -24.75
CA PHE A 113 -36.09 -10.61 -25.15
C PHE A 113 -34.97 -10.34 -26.16
N ASP A 114 -35.28 -9.56 -27.21
CA ASP A 114 -34.31 -9.03 -28.17
C ASP A 114 -33.68 -7.70 -27.74
N ASP A 115 -34.14 -7.15 -26.62
CA ASP A 115 -33.68 -5.89 -26.02
C ASP A 115 -33.32 -6.12 -24.55
N LEU A 116 -32.07 -5.81 -24.19
CA LEU A 116 -31.56 -6.04 -22.83
C LEU A 116 -32.25 -5.13 -21.80
N GLN A 117 -32.50 -3.86 -22.14
CA GLN A 117 -33.18 -2.94 -21.21
C GLN A 117 -34.61 -3.40 -20.91
N ALA A 118 -35.34 -3.92 -21.90
CA ALA A 118 -36.68 -4.47 -21.69
C ALA A 118 -36.68 -5.68 -20.72
N ALA A 119 -35.64 -6.51 -20.76
CA ALA A 119 -35.47 -7.60 -19.82
C ALA A 119 -35.14 -7.11 -18.40
N ILE A 120 -34.29 -6.07 -18.29
CA ILE A 120 -33.97 -5.40 -17.01
C ILE A 120 -35.23 -4.78 -16.42
N ASP A 121 -36.02 -4.05 -17.21
CA ASP A 121 -37.27 -3.41 -16.78
C ASP A 121 -38.28 -4.45 -16.24
N LEU A 122 -38.33 -5.65 -16.82
CA LEU A 122 -39.11 -6.77 -16.29
C LEU A 122 -38.52 -7.28 -14.96
N GLY A 123 -37.19 -7.43 -14.92
CA GLY A 123 -36.41 -7.88 -13.78
C GLY A 123 -36.53 -6.96 -12.55
N SER A 124 -36.63 -5.65 -12.73
CA SER A 124 -36.81 -4.68 -11.64
C SER A 124 -38.11 -4.90 -10.86
N GLY A 125 -39.08 -5.64 -11.42
CA GLY A 125 -40.28 -6.08 -10.69
C GLY A 125 -40.09 -7.33 -9.81
N CYS A 126 -38.93 -7.97 -9.90
CA CYS A 126 -38.60 -9.22 -9.23
C CYS A 126 -37.71 -9.00 -7.99
N ALA A 127 -37.85 -9.84 -6.97
CA ALA A 127 -36.79 -9.98 -5.96
C ALA A 127 -35.66 -10.85 -6.52
N ASN A 128 -34.41 -10.37 -6.49
CA ASN A 128 -33.21 -11.09 -6.96
C ASN A 128 -33.33 -11.64 -8.40
N ALA A 129 -33.68 -10.77 -9.37
CA ALA A 129 -33.82 -11.21 -10.75
C ALA A 129 -32.49 -11.78 -11.28
N GLU A 130 -32.56 -12.86 -12.06
CA GLU A 130 -31.44 -13.35 -12.85
C GLU A 130 -31.74 -13.17 -14.33
N LEU A 131 -30.83 -12.57 -15.07
CA LEU A 131 -30.88 -12.43 -16.52
C LEU A 131 -29.79 -13.30 -17.14
N TRP A 132 -30.17 -14.18 -18.06
CA TRP A 132 -29.24 -15.02 -18.83
C TRP A 132 -29.18 -14.49 -20.26
N ILE A 133 -28.00 -14.04 -20.65
CA ILE A 133 -27.77 -13.27 -21.87
C ILE A 133 -26.98 -14.14 -22.85
N ALA A 134 -27.60 -14.42 -24.00
CA ALA A 134 -26.94 -15.13 -25.09
C ALA A 134 -25.85 -14.28 -25.74
N GLU A 135 -24.90 -14.94 -26.37
CA GLU A 135 -23.84 -14.31 -27.16
C GLU A 135 -24.38 -13.26 -28.14
N GLY A 136 -23.56 -12.24 -28.41
CA GLY A 136 -23.88 -11.23 -29.41
C GLY A 136 -23.48 -9.82 -29.00
N VAL A 137 -23.82 -8.86 -29.87
CA VAL A 137 -23.52 -7.43 -29.67
C VAL A 137 -24.82 -6.67 -29.41
N TYR A 138 -24.99 -6.19 -28.18
CA TYR A 138 -26.17 -5.46 -27.71
C TYR A 138 -25.91 -3.94 -27.80
N ALA A 139 -26.38 -3.32 -28.87
CA ALA A 139 -26.06 -1.93 -29.21
C ALA A 139 -27.25 -1.16 -29.83
N PRO A 140 -28.33 -0.87 -29.06
CA PRO A 140 -29.55 -0.26 -29.58
C PRO A 140 -29.38 1.19 -30.08
N ALA A 141 -28.75 2.08 -29.31
CA ALA A 141 -28.50 3.47 -29.71
C ALA A 141 -27.27 4.10 -29.01
N PRO A 142 -26.31 4.70 -29.75
CA PRO A 142 -25.02 5.10 -29.20
C PRO A 142 -25.04 6.28 -28.21
N VAL A 143 -26.18 6.95 -28.06
CA VAL A 143 -26.34 8.14 -27.20
C VAL A 143 -27.03 7.83 -25.88
N SER A 144 -27.28 6.55 -25.59
CA SER A 144 -27.96 6.09 -24.39
C SER A 144 -27.25 4.86 -23.84
N PRO A 145 -27.33 4.61 -22.52
CA PRO A 145 -26.85 3.37 -21.95
C PRO A 145 -27.51 2.15 -22.60
N VAL A 146 -26.79 1.03 -22.62
CA VAL A 146 -27.31 -0.28 -23.03
C VAL A 146 -28.08 -0.93 -21.88
N ALA A 147 -27.63 -0.70 -20.66
CA ALA A 147 -28.26 -1.19 -19.44
C ALA A 147 -28.27 -0.10 -18.35
N ILE A 148 -29.47 0.21 -17.85
CA ILE A 148 -29.71 1.04 -16.68
C ILE A 148 -30.31 0.12 -15.62
N ILE A 149 -29.56 -0.12 -14.54
CA ILE A 149 -29.92 -1.04 -13.46
C ILE A 149 -30.25 -0.21 -12.22
N ASP A 150 -31.53 -0.21 -11.85
CA ASP A 150 -32.10 0.55 -10.73
C ASP A 150 -32.56 -0.33 -9.55
N SER A 151 -32.43 -1.65 -9.70
CA SER A 151 -32.91 -2.66 -8.76
C SER A 151 -31.91 -3.82 -8.69
N PRO A 152 -31.70 -4.46 -7.52
CA PRO A 152 -30.77 -5.59 -7.40
C PRO A 152 -31.12 -6.77 -8.29
N MET A 153 -30.17 -7.17 -9.13
CA MET A 153 -30.29 -8.30 -10.04
C MET A 153 -28.90 -8.82 -10.47
N ALA A 154 -28.87 -10.02 -11.05
CA ALA A 154 -27.67 -10.61 -11.63
C ALA A 154 -27.81 -10.74 -13.15
N LEU A 155 -26.85 -10.20 -13.89
CA LEU A 155 -26.72 -10.36 -15.33
C LEU A 155 -25.57 -11.32 -15.62
N TYR A 156 -25.88 -12.42 -16.32
CA TYR A 156 -24.92 -13.46 -16.69
C TYR A 156 -24.81 -13.54 -18.21
N GLY A 157 -23.63 -13.27 -18.76
CA GLY A 157 -23.27 -13.57 -20.14
C GLY A 157 -22.70 -14.98 -20.30
N GLY A 158 -22.35 -15.36 -21.54
CA GLY A 158 -21.70 -16.65 -21.82
C GLY A 158 -22.63 -17.77 -22.27
N PHE A 159 -23.84 -17.47 -22.75
CA PHE A 159 -24.80 -18.49 -23.19
C PHE A 159 -24.89 -18.59 -24.72
N ALA A 160 -25.06 -19.79 -25.26
CA ALA A 160 -25.38 -20.02 -26.67
C ALA A 160 -26.87 -19.85 -26.99
N GLY A 161 -27.73 -19.72 -25.97
CA GLY A 161 -29.18 -19.63 -26.13
C GLY A 161 -29.89 -20.99 -26.11
N SER A 162 -29.31 -22.00 -25.46
CA SER A 162 -29.88 -23.36 -25.39
C SER A 162 -29.72 -24.05 -24.03
N GLU A 163 -28.98 -23.42 -23.12
CA GLU A 163 -28.59 -23.94 -21.82
C GLU A 163 -29.80 -24.04 -20.88
N GLY A 164 -29.78 -25.08 -20.05
CA GLY A 164 -30.77 -25.30 -18.99
C GLY A 164 -30.29 -24.94 -17.59
N ALA A 165 -29.01 -24.62 -17.43
CA ALA A 165 -28.38 -24.35 -16.14
C ALA A 165 -27.28 -23.27 -16.25
N LEU A 166 -27.11 -22.45 -15.21
CA LEU A 166 -26.09 -21.39 -15.13
C LEU A 166 -24.66 -21.91 -15.33
N ALA A 167 -24.39 -23.13 -14.86
CA ALA A 167 -23.09 -23.78 -14.95
C ALA A 167 -22.75 -24.33 -16.36
N GLU A 168 -23.70 -24.29 -17.30
CA GLU A 168 -23.47 -24.65 -18.70
C GLU A 168 -22.90 -23.49 -19.52
N ARG A 169 -22.80 -22.27 -18.95
CA ARG A 169 -22.21 -21.11 -19.62
C ARG A 169 -20.75 -21.36 -19.99
N ASP A 170 -20.32 -20.74 -21.08
CA ASP A 170 -18.93 -20.66 -21.51
C ASP A 170 -18.67 -19.23 -22.02
N VAL A 171 -18.10 -18.39 -21.16
CA VAL A 171 -17.92 -16.94 -21.42
C VAL A 171 -17.00 -16.71 -22.62
N ASP A 172 -15.97 -17.53 -22.78
CA ASP A 172 -15.01 -17.43 -23.88
C ASP A 172 -15.63 -17.87 -25.22
N ALA A 173 -16.42 -18.94 -25.20
CA ALA A 173 -17.05 -19.47 -26.42
C ALA A 173 -18.28 -18.66 -26.87
N HIS A 174 -18.94 -17.97 -25.94
CA HIS A 174 -20.21 -17.28 -26.15
C HIS A 174 -20.18 -15.82 -25.63
N PRO A 175 -19.30 -14.98 -26.21
CA PRO A 175 -19.06 -13.64 -25.70
C PRO A 175 -20.29 -12.74 -25.85
N VAL A 176 -20.55 -11.93 -24.83
CA VAL A 176 -21.57 -10.87 -24.83
C VAL A 176 -20.87 -9.52 -24.84
N VAL A 177 -21.13 -8.70 -25.86
CA VAL A 177 -20.57 -7.35 -25.96
C VAL A 177 -21.68 -6.32 -25.83
N LEU A 178 -21.56 -5.42 -24.86
CA LEU A 178 -22.47 -4.29 -24.70
C LEU A 178 -21.87 -3.04 -25.36
N GLY A 179 -22.68 -2.37 -26.18
CA GLY A 179 -22.29 -1.17 -26.91
C GLY A 179 -21.46 -1.48 -28.15
N ALA A 180 -20.81 -0.45 -28.68
CA ALA A 180 -19.95 -0.53 -29.86
C ALA A 180 -18.92 0.61 -29.85
N PRO A 181 -17.80 0.49 -30.60
CA PRO A 181 -16.81 1.57 -30.68
C PRO A 181 -17.42 2.92 -31.08
N GLY A 182 -17.05 3.98 -30.36
CA GLY A 182 -17.62 5.32 -30.53
C GLY A 182 -18.93 5.55 -29.75
N TRP A 183 -19.25 4.69 -28.77
CA TRP A 183 -20.41 4.88 -27.90
C TRP A 183 -20.29 6.20 -27.11
N GLN A 184 -21.34 7.00 -27.03
CA GLN A 184 -21.29 8.38 -26.52
C GLN A 184 -21.90 8.55 -25.12
N ALA A 185 -22.44 7.48 -24.55
CA ALA A 185 -22.92 7.41 -23.17
C ALA A 185 -22.12 6.35 -22.40
N ARG A 186 -22.21 6.33 -21.07
CA ARG A 186 -21.73 5.14 -20.35
C ARG A 186 -22.59 3.95 -20.74
N VAL A 187 -21.94 2.81 -20.95
CA VAL A 187 -22.62 1.63 -21.53
C VAL A 187 -23.52 0.99 -20.48
N VAL A 188 -23.07 0.92 -19.24
CA VAL A 188 -23.86 0.44 -18.10
C VAL A 188 -23.90 1.49 -17.01
N GLU A 189 -25.09 1.78 -16.49
CA GLU A 189 -25.31 2.66 -15.36
C GLU A 189 -26.02 1.87 -14.24
N ILE A 190 -25.42 1.87 -13.05
CA ILE A 190 -25.96 1.23 -11.85
C ILE A 190 -26.28 2.30 -10.82
N GLU A 191 -27.55 2.41 -10.44
CA GLU A 191 -28.01 3.27 -9.35
C GLU A 191 -28.09 2.44 -8.06
N ALA A 192 -27.06 2.53 -7.21
CA ALA A 192 -27.02 1.82 -5.93
C ALA A 192 -27.90 2.55 -4.89
N GLY A 193 -29.22 2.50 -5.07
CA GLY A 193 -30.21 3.12 -4.19
C GLY A 193 -30.71 2.18 -3.07
N ALA A 194 -30.46 2.56 -1.81
CA ALA A 194 -31.06 2.07 -0.55
C ALA A 194 -31.77 0.69 -0.60
N VAL A 195 -31.00 -0.39 -0.74
CA VAL A 195 -31.48 -1.75 -0.45
C VAL A 195 -30.78 -2.27 0.79
N ASP A 196 -31.51 -2.96 1.67
CA ASP A 196 -30.98 -3.58 2.89
C ASP A 196 -29.82 -4.53 2.56
N GLU A 197 -28.93 -4.77 3.55
CA GLU A 197 -27.63 -5.48 3.58
C GLU A 197 -27.49 -6.84 2.83
N LEU A 198 -28.49 -7.31 2.09
CA LEU A 198 -28.55 -8.64 1.48
C LEU A 198 -28.81 -8.66 -0.04
N ALA A 199 -29.01 -7.51 -0.70
CA ALA A 199 -29.34 -7.48 -2.13
C ALA A 199 -28.14 -7.03 -2.99
N ILE A 200 -27.55 -7.98 -3.73
CA ILE A 200 -26.35 -7.79 -4.54
C ILE A 200 -26.75 -7.51 -6.00
N THR A 201 -26.11 -6.51 -6.62
CA THR A 201 -26.14 -6.36 -8.09
C THR A 201 -24.90 -7.00 -8.69
N ARG A 202 -25.07 -7.94 -9.62
CA ARG A 202 -23.96 -8.69 -10.21
C ARG A 202 -23.91 -8.55 -11.72
N LEU A 203 -22.73 -8.25 -12.24
CA LEU A 203 -22.39 -8.34 -13.66
C LEU A 203 -21.32 -9.42 -13.84
N ASP A 204 -21.59 -10.42 -14.68
CA ASP A 204 -20.75 -11.60 -14.79
C ASP A 204 -20.64 -12.08 -16.26
N GLY A 205 -19.42 -12.06 -16.82
CA GLY A 205 -19.14 -12.56 -18.17
C GLY A 205 -19.57 -11.61 -19.29
N LEU A 206 -19.38 -10.29 -19.13
CA LEU A 206 -19.79 -9.26 -20.09
C LEU A 206 -18.58 -8.45 -20.58
N GLY A 207 -18.55 -8.14 -21.87
CA GLY A 207 -17.55 -7.27 -22.50
C GLY A 207 -18.09 -5.89 -22.85
N ILE A 208 -17.28 -4.86 -22.64
CA ILE A 208 -17.57 -3.47 -23.05
C ILE A 208 -16.32 -2.87 -23.69
N SER A 209 -16.46 -2.42 -24.95
CA SER A 209 -15.30 -1.91 -25.68
C SER A 209 -15.57 -0.65 -26.51
N GLY A 210 -14.63 0.29 -26.43
CA GLY A 210 -14.57 1.46 -27.31
C GLY A 210 -15.57 2.57 -26.98
N SER A 211 -16.12 2.62 -25.77
CA SER A 211 -16.95 3.74 -25.33
C SER A 211 -16.13 5.04 -25.21
N GLU A 212 -16.68 6.17 -25.64
CA GLU A 212 -16.09 7.53 -25.49
C GLU A 212 -16.56 8.25 -24.21
N ALA A 213 -17.42 7.61 -23.40
CA ALA A 213 -17.91 8.15 -22.13
C ALA A 213 -17.63 7.24 -20.92
N GLY A 214 -16.93 6.12 -21.13
CA GLY A 214 -16.61 5.11 -20.13
C GLY A 214 -17.51 3.87 -20.22
N ALA A 215 -17.08 2.77 -19.61
CA ALA A 215 -17.79 1.48 -19.68
C ALA A 215 -18.93 1.42 -18.65
N ILE A 216 -18.62 1.50 -17.37
CA ILE A 216 -19.59 1.34 -16.26
C ILE A 216 -19.56 2.57 -15.36
N SER A 217 -20.71 3.04 -14.89
CA SER A 217 -20.80 3.96 -13.75
C SER A 217 -21.69 3.39 -12.66
N ILE A 218 -21.25 3.54 -11.41
CA ILE A 218 -21.97 3.15 -10.21
C ILE A 218 -22.17 4.41 -9.38
N THR A 219 -23.42 4.73 -9.05
CA THR A 219 -23.75 5.86 -8.17
C THR A 219 -24.21 5.33 -6.82
N GLY A 220 -23.42 5.56 -5.77
CA GLY A 220 -23.71 5.18 -4.39
C GLY A 220 -24.77 6.06 -3.72
N ALA A 221 -25.45 5.52 -2.70
CA ALA A 221 -26.39 6.27 -1.86
C ALA A 221 -25.69 6.93 -0.66
N GLN A 222 -26.12 8.14 -0.31
CA GLN A 222 -25.76 8.82 0.95
C GLN A 222 -26.86 8.62 2.01
N PRO A 223 -26.55 8.48 3.32
CA PRO A 223 -25.23 8.43 3.98
C PRO A 223 -24.77 7.01 4.40
N TYR A 224 -23.49 6.90 4.81
CA TYR A 224 -22.80 5.72 5.38
C TYR A 224 -23.54 5.01 6.54
N PRO A 225 -23.43 3.67 6.71
CA PRO A 225 -22.68 2.70 5.90
C PRO A 225 -23.42 2.27 4.64
N PRO A 226 -22.72 2.01 3.51
CA PRO A 226 -23.38 1.67 2.26
C PRO A 226 -24.03 0.28 2.36
N PRO A 227 -25.34 0.15 2.10
CA PRO A 227 -26.03 -1.13 2.26
C PRO A 227 -26.04 -1.98 0.96
N VAL A 228 -25.37 -1.52 -0.12
CA VAL A 228 -25.37 -2.16 -1.45
C VAL A 228 -23.96 -2.64 -1.82
N SER A 229 -23.83 -3.91 -2.22
CA SER A 229 -22.66 -4.46 -2.89
C SER A 229 -22.89 -4.64 -4.39
N VAL A 230 -21.95 -4.16 -5.21
CA VAL A 230 -21.87 -4.47 -6.64
C VAL A 230 -20.75 -5.47 -6.87
N GLU A 231 -21.07 -6.60 -7.48
CA GLU A 231 -20.10 -7.62 -7.90
C GLU A 231 -19.85 -7.50 -9.40
N LEU A 232 -18.60 -7.23 -9.77
CA LEU A 232 -18.11 -7.25 -11.14
C LEU A 232 -17.22 -8.48 -11.31
N ARG A 233 -17.62 -9.41 -12.18
CA ARG A 233 -16.92 -10.70 -12.35
C ARG A 233 -16.70 -11.04 -13.82
N GLN A 234 -15.52 -11.54 -14.19
CA GLN A 234 -15.24 -11.99 -15.56
C GLN A 234 -15.60 -10.95 -16.63
N LEU A 235 -15.35 -9.67 -16.32
CA LEU A 235 -15.66 -8.57 -17.24
C LEU A 235 -14.46 -8.25 -18.13
N GLU A 236 -14.72 -7.95 -19.39
CA GLU A 236 -13.72 -7.44 -20.33
C GLU A 236 -14.00 -5.97 -20.66
N LEU A 237 -13.36 -5.04 -19.96
CA LEU A 237 -13.54 -3.60 -20.15
C LEU A 237 -12.32 -3.02 -20.87
N THR A 238 -12.44 -2.85 -22.19
CA THR A 238 -11.29 -2.54 -23.04
C THR A 238 -11.45 -1.28 -23.89
N SER A 239 -10.37 -0.51 -24.07
CA SER A 239 -10.36 0.65 -24.98
C SER A 239 -11.45 1.69 -24.71
N ASN A 240 -11.93 1.81 -23.47
CA ASN A 240 -12.94 2.79 -23.10
C ASN A 240 -12.27 4.09 -22.65
N SER A 241 -12.85 5.22 -23.05
CA SER A 241 -12.36 6.56 -22.75
C SER A 241 -13.40 7.32 -21.92
N ALA A 242 -12.97 8.04 -20.88
CA ALA A 242 -13.82 8.91 -20.08
C ALA A 242 -13.05 10.11 -19.50
N GLY A 243 -13.73 11.01 -18.80
CA GLY A 243 -13.06 12.00 -17.95
C GLY A 243 -12.41 11.35 -16.73
N SER A 244 -13.16 10.48 -16.03
CA SER A 244 -12.68 9.67 -14.91
C SER A 244 -13.25 8.26 -15.05
N GLY A 245 -12.52 7.21 -14.66
CA GLY A 245 -13.04 5.83 -14.68
C GLY A 245 -13.40 5.36 -16.08
N GLY A 246 -12.40 5.20 -16.96
CA GLY A 246 -12.60 4.73 -18.33
C GLY A 246 -13.25 3.34 -18.37
N GLY A 247 -12.77 2.42 -17.53
CA GLY A 247 -13.45 1.15 -17.25
C GLY A 247 -14.65 1.34 -16.33
N VAL A 248 -14.41 1.61 -15.04
CA VAL A 248 -15.45 1.81 -14.02
C VAL A 248 -15.25 3.14 -13.31
N LEU A 249 -16.34 3.86 -13.14
CA LEU A 249 -16.43 5.03 -12.28
C LEU A 249 -17.39 4.73 -11.13
N VAL A 250 -16.99 5.01 -9.89
CA VAL A 250 -17.85 4.95 -8.72
C VAL A 250 -17.94 6.33 -8.07
N LEU A 251 -19.16 6.84 -7.96
CA LEU A 251 -19.46 8.14 -7.36
C LEU A 251 -20.19 7.94 -6.03
N GLY A 252 -19.63 8.49 -4.96
CA GLY A 252 -20.16 8.32 -3.60
C GLY A 252 -19.91 6.93 -3.00
N THR A 253 -20.46 6.68 -1.80
CA THR A 253 -20.17 5.47 -1.02
C THR A 253 -20.89 4.23 -1.57
N ALA A 254 -20.14 3.25 -2.08
CA ALA A 254 -20.63 1.92 -2.44
C ALA A 254 -19.64 0.83 -1.97
N GLY A 255 -20.14 -0.40 -1.77
CA GLY A 255 -19.30 -1.59 -1.69
C GLY A 255 -19.13 -2.19 -3.09
N VAL A 256 -17.89 -2.34 -3.57
CA VAL A 256 -17.63 -2.89 -4.90
C VAL A 256 -16.61 -4.03 -4.81
N GLU A 257 -17.00 -5.20 -5.29
CA GLU A 257 -16.13 -6.37 -5.44
C GLU A 257 -15.83 -6.57 -6.93
N VAL A 258 -14.56 -6.60 -7.29
CA VAL A 258 -14.06 -6.82 -8.65
C VAL A 258 -13.23 -8.10 -8.65
N VAL A 259 -13.65 -9.11 -9.40
CA VAL A 259 -12.99 -10.42 -9.43
C VAL A 259 -12.80 -10.91 -10.85
N ASP A 260 -11.60 -11.40 -11.19
CA ASP A 260 -11.33 -12.01 -12.51
C ASP A 260 -11.69 -11.07 -13.67
N CYS A 261 -11.47 -9.76 -13.51
CA CYS A 261 -11.80 -8.76 -14.50
C CYS A 261 -10.56 -8.29 -15.26
N ARG A 262 -10.75 -7.90 -16.52
CA ARG A 262 -9.73 -7.30 -17.37
C ARG A 262 -10.07 -5.86 -17.68
N PHE A 263 -9.18 -4.95 -17.30
CA PHE A 263 -9.22 -3.53 -17.63
C PHE A 263 -8.02 -3.20 -18.51
N GLU A 264 -8.24 -3.05 -19.82
CA GLU A 264 -7.14 -2.91 -20.76
C GLU A 264 -7.29 -1.72 -21.70
N ALA A 265 -6.20 -0.98 -21.90
CA ALA A 265 -6.16 0.12 -22.87
C ALA A 265 -7.24 1.19 -22.67
N ASN A 266 -7.79 1.30 -21.46
CA ASN A 266 -8.74 2.35 -21.14
C ASN A 266 -7.98 3.68 -20.96
N THR A 267 -8.66 4.80 -21.19
CA THR A 267 -8.08 6.13 -21.09
C THR A 267 -8.98 7.04 -20.24
N ALA A 268 -8.42 7.71 -19.26
CA ALA A 268 -9.12 8.78 -18.54
C ALA A 268 -8.15 9.83 -18.00
N GLU A 269 -8.68 10.97 -17.54
CA GLU A 269 -7.86 11.91 -16.77
C GLU A 269 -7.55 11.36 -15.37
N GLN A 270 -8.47 10.58 -14.78
CA GLN A 270 -8.32 9.99 -13.44
C GLN A 270 -8.79 8.53 -13.44
N GLY A 271 -8.01 7.62 -12.85
CA GLY A 271 -8.38 6.21 -12.75
C GLY A 271 -8.78 5.61 -14.11
N ALA A 272 -7.86 5.55 -15.07
CA ALA A 272 -8.18 5.13 -16.44
C ALA A 272 -8.88 3.76 -16.52
N ALA A 273 -8.46 2.80 -15.70
CA ALA A 273 -9.19 1.55 -15.51
C ALA A 273 -10.35 1.75 -14.53
N LEU A 274 -10.04 2.27 -13.35
CA LEU A 274 -10.94 2.28 -12.20
C LEU A 274 -10.77 3.58 -11.41
N HIS A 275 -11.87 4.31 -11.21
CA HIS A 275 -11.88 5.50 -10.36
C HIS A 275 -12.97 5.38 -9.29
N PHE A 276 -12.59 5.58 -8.04
CA PHE A 276 -13.45 5.45 -6.87
C PHE A 276 -13.37 6.68 -5.98
N GLU A 277 -14.55 7.17 -5.56
CA GLU A 277 -14.69 8.19 -4.53
C GLU A 277 -15.34 7.57 -3.29
N GLU A 278 -14.70 7.73 -2.12
CA GLU A 278 -15.27 7.41 -0.80
C GLU A 278 -15.92 6.00 -0.66
N SER A 279 -15.36 4.97 -1.30
CA SER A 279 -15.96 3.63 -1.38
C SER A 279 -15.13 2.53 -0.72
N LEU A 280 -15.77 1.41 -0.33
CA LEU A 280 -15.05 0.18 0.02
C LEU A 280 -14.88 -0.63 -1.26
N VAL A 281 -13.64 -0.89 -1.64
CA VAL A 281 -13.34 -1.55 -2.92
C VAL A 281 -12.42 -2.74 -2.68
N GLN A 282 -12.87 -3.91 -3.13
CA GLN A 282 -12.07 -5.13 -3.15
C GLN A 282 -11.81 -5.53 -4.60
N ILE A 283 -10.55 -5.67 -4.98
CA ILE A 283 -10.12 -6.10 -6.30
C ILE A 283 -9.26 -7.34 -6.13
N SER A 284 -9.62 -8.43 -6.79
CA SER A 284 -8.86 -9.68 -6.76
C SER A 284 -8.79 -10.38 -8.11
N ALA A 285 -7.73 -11.17 -8.32
CA ALA A 285 -7.57 -11.99 -9.53
C ALA A 285 -7.73 -11.20 -10.85
N SER A 286 -7.44 -9.90 -10.85
CA SER A 286 -7.80 -9.01 -11.96
C SER A 286 -6.57 -8.42 -12.65
N ASN A 287 -6.72 -8.07 -13.92
CA ASN A 287 -5.66 -7.54 -14.75
C ASN A 287 -5.95 -6.08 -15.14
N VAL A 288 -5.09 -5.16 -14.73
CA VAL A 288 -5.14 -3.73 -15.07
C VAL A 288 -3.92 -3.40 -15.92
N VAL A 289 -4.10 -3.44 -17.25
CA VAL A 289 -2.99 -3.46 -18.20
C VAL A 289 -3.09 -2.36 -19.26
N ALA A 290 -1.98 -1.69 -19.54
CA ALA A 290 -1.87 -0.73 -20.65
C ALA A 290 -2.88 0.42 -20.62
N ASN A 291 -3.39 0.80 -19.45
CA ASN A 291 -4.31 1.92 -19.32
C ASN A 291 -3.52 3.23 -19.34
N VAL A 292 -4.16 4.29 -19.83
CA VAL A 292 -3.53 5.60 -20.02
C VAL A 292 -4.27 6.64 -19.19
N THR A 293 -3.65 7.03 -18.08
CA THR A 293 -4.12 8.12 -17.25
C THR A 293 -3.41 9.41 -17.67
N THR A 294 -4.18 10.40 -18.11
CA THR A 294 -3.62 11.66 -18.64
C THR A 294 -3.53 12.77 -17.59
N GLY A 295 -4.19 12.62 -16.44
CA GLY A 295 -4.04 13.50 -15.30
C GLY A 295 -2.66 13.31 -14.65
N GLN A 296 -2.09 14.42 -14.17
CA GLN A 296 -0.78 14.37 -13.55
C GLN A 296 -0.84 13.65 -12.20
N PHE A 297 0.07 12.70 -11.99
CA PHE A 297 0.24 11.93 -10.75
C PHE A 297 -0.92 11.01 -10.36
N ASP A 298 -1.89 10.75 -11.23
CA ASP A 298 -3.00 9.83 -10.93
C ASP A 298 -2.56 8.36 -11.13
N GLY A 299 -3.46 7.39 -11.19
CA GLY A 299 -3.13 5.99 -11.46
C GLY A 299 -4.13 5.35 -12.42
N ALA A 300 -3.83 4.17 -12.95
CA ALA A 300 -4.82 3.36 -13.66
C ALA A 300 -5.97 2.99 -12.71
N ILE A 301 -5.65 2.71 -11.45
CA ILE A 301 -6.58 2.62 -10.32
C ILE A 301 -6.42 3.88 -9.47
N SER A 302 -7.52 4.58 -9.20
CA SER A 302 -7.53 5.73 -8.31
C SER A 302 -8.59 5.55 -7.23
N HIS A 303 -8.19 5.70 -5.97
CA HIS A 303 -9.09 5.74 -4.82
C HIS A 303 -8.64 6.84 -3.87
N LEU A 304 -9.35 7.95 -3.88
CA LEU A 304 -9.02 9.12 -3.06
C LEU A 304 -10.18 9.40 -2.11
N ASN A 305 -9.86 9.51 -0.83
CA ASN A 305 -10.77 10.04 0.17
C ASN A 305 -10.57 11.56 0.22
N ASP A 306 -11.61 12.34 0.57
CA ASP A 306 -11.62 13.81 0.64
C ASP A 306 -10.69 14.44 1.71
N GLY A 307 -9.54 13.82 2.02
CA GLY A 307 -8.51 14.33 2.94
C GLY A 307 -8.77 14.04 4.42
N GLU A 308 -9.73 13.18 4.76
CA GLU A 308 -9.95 12.72 6.13
C GLU A 308 -9.33 11.33 6.34
N ILE A 309 -8.33 11.26 7.22
CA ILE A 309 -7.53 10.07 7.54
C ILE A 309 -8.38 8.92 8.12
N ASP A 310 -9.51 9.23 8.78
CA ASP A 310 -10.37 8.28 9.49
C ASP A 310 -11.64 7.87 8.72
N LYS A 311 -11.76 8.20 7.42
CA LYS A 311 -12.96 7.81 6.66
C LYS A 311 -12.92 6.32 6.31
N PRO A 312 -14.04 5.59 6.52
CA PRO A 312 -14.17 4.19 6.10
C PRO A 312 -14.26 4.11 4.57
N GLY A 313 -13.13 3.85 3.95
CA GLY A 313 -12.97 3.61 2.52
C GLY A 313 -11.51 3.27 2.26
N ALA A 314 -11.23 1.99 2.01
CA ALA A 314 -9.90 1.50 1.70
C ALA A 314 -9.96 0.66 0.43
N LEU A 315 -8.89 0.71 -0.35
CA LEU A 315 -8.67 -0.22 -1.44
C LEU A 315 -8.03 -1.50 -0.88
N GLU A 316 -8.67 -2.64 -1.10
CA GLU A 316 -8.05 -3.95 -0.92
C GLU A 316 -7.76 -4.51 -2.32
N LEU A 317 -6.48 -4.61 -2.69
CA LEU A 317 -6.02 -5.14 -3.97
C LEU A 317 -5.21 -6.41 -3.73
N SER A 318 -5.61 -7.53 -4.35
CA SER A 318 -4.90 -8.79 -4.11
C SER A 318 -4.80 -9.70 -5.34
N SER A 319 -3.77 -10.55 -5.38
CA SER A 319 -3.63 -11.61 -6.41
C SER A 319 -3.85 -11.10 -7.84
N SER A 320 -3.33 -9.92 -8.16
CA SER A 320 -3.68 -9.16 -9.37
C SER A 320 -2.44 -8.71 -10.12
N LEU A 321 -2.62 -8.30 -11.38
CA LEU A 321 -1.57 -7.74 -12.22
C LEU A 321 -1.90 -6.28 -12.53
N VAL A 322 -0.96 -5.36 -12.25
CA VAL A 322 -1.03 -3.95 -12.62
C VAL A 322 0.19 -3.62 -13.47
N ALA A 323 0.03 -3.58 -14.79
CA ALA A 323 1.18 -3.53 -15.70
C ALA A 323 1.03 -2.60 -16.90
N ASP A 324 2.18 -2.11 -17.37
CA ASP A 324 2.32 -1.31 -18.59
C ASP A 324 1.43 -0.04 -18.61
N ASN A 325 0.99 0.44 -17.44
CA ASN A 325 0.12 1.60 -17.36
C ASN A 325 0.92 2.90 -17.52
N VAL A 326 0.34 3.86 -18.23
CA VAL A 326 0.89 5.20 -18.40
C VAL A 326 0.18 6.14 -17.44
N GLY A 327 0.96 6.92 -16.68
CA GLY A 327 0.42 7.86 -15.70
C GLY A 327 0.00 7.20 -14.39
N GLY A 328 0.71 6.16 -13.97
CA GLY A 328 0.65 5.51 -12.66
C GLY A 328 -0.08 4.16 -12.66
N GLY A 329 0.33 3.25 -11.77
CA GLY A 329 -0.41 2.02 -11.50
C GLY A 329 -1.62 2.27 -10.59
N VAL A 330 -1.33 2.64 -9.34
CA VAL A 330 -2.31 2.84 -8.28
C VAL A 330 -2.06 4.17 -7.57
N ARG A 331 -3.09 4.99 -7.43
CA ARG A 331 -3.08 6.16 -6.54
C ARG A 331 -4.11 6.01 -5.44
N VAL A 332 -3.68 6.12 -4.19
CA VAL A 332 -4.50 5.84 -3.03
C VAL A 332 -4.29 6.83 -1.88
N THR A 333 -5.32 7.04 -1.07
CA THR A 333 -5.14 7.57 0.29
C THR A 333 -4.71 6.47 1.24
N SER A 334 -5.45 5.35 1.26
CA SER A 334 -5.13 4.17 2.06
C SER A 334 -5.41 2.90 1.28
N ALA A 335 -4.55 1.89 1.41
CA ALA A 335 -4.72 0.61 0.75
C ALA A 335 -4.05 -0.55 1.49
N THR A 336 -4.60 -1.73 1.31
CA THR A 336 -3.95 -3.02 1.57
C THR A 336 -3.72 -3.71 0.25
N ILE A 337 -2.46 -4.06 -0.03
CA ILE A 337 -2.00 -4.64 -1.29
C ILE A 337 -1.30 -5.96 -0.98
N ASP A 338 -1.76 -7.08 -1.54
CA ASP A 338 -1.21 -8.41 -1.24
C ASP A 338 -1.10 -9.31 -2.47
N ALA A 339 0.07 -9.92 -2.71
CA ALA A 339 0.29 -10.80 -3.85
C ALA A 339 -0.02 -10.12 -5.20
N VAL A 340 0.49 -8.91 -5.41
CA VAL A 340 0.26 -8.13 -6.63
C VAL A 340 1.57 -7.96 -7.40
N GLU A 341 1.49 -8.12 -8.72
CA GLU A 341 2.60 -7.85 -9.62
C GLU A 341 2.44 -6.45 -10.25
N PHE A 342 3.38 -5.55 -9.98
CA PHE A 342 3.46 -4.20 -10.54
C PHE A 342 4.60 -4.09 -11.54
N ASN A 343 4.28 -4.10 -12.85
CA ASN A 343 5.29 -4.22 -13.90
C ASN A 343 5.25 -3.07 -14.91
N ASN A 344 6.38 -2.42 -15.16
CA ASN A 344 6.51 -1.38 -16.21
C ASN A 344 5.48 -0.23 -16.12
N ASN A 345 5.05 0.16 -14.93
CA ASN A 345 4.18 1.31 -14.78
C ASN A 345 5.00 2.60 -14.85
N ASP A 346 4.58 3.54 -15.70
CA ASP A 346 5.16 4.88 -15.78
C ASP A 346 4.51 5.81 -14.76
N SER A 347 5.24 6.79 -14.22
CA SER A 347 4.83 7.66 -13.11
C SER A 347 4.55 6.95 -11.77
N GLY A 348 5.15 5.77 -11.55
CA GLY A 348 5.11 5.02 -10.30
C GLY A 348 4.09 3.89 -10.27
N ALA A 349 4.42 2.79 -9.60
CA ALA A 349 3.50 1.67 -9.43
C ALA A 349 2.43 1.96 -8.38
N VAL A 350 2.82 2.44 -7.20
CA VAL A 350 1.90 2.82 -6.11
C VAL A 350 2.26 4.19 -5.56
N VAL A 351 1.27 5.08 -5.49
CA VAL A 351 1.40 6.41 -4.89
C VAL A 351 0.38 6.56 -3.77
N GLY A 352 0.87 6.66 -2.53
CA GLY A 352 0.11 6.91 -1.32
C GLY A 352 0.22 8.37 -0.87
N ILE A 353 -0.87 8.93 -0.34
CA ILE A 353 -0.89 10.30 0.20
C ILE A 353 -1.69 10.33 1.50
N LEU A 354 -1.09 10.87 2.56
CA LEU A 354 -1.66 11.05 3.91
C LEU A 354 -1.92 9.76 4.71
N GLY A 355 -2.64 8.80 4.13
CA GLY A 355 -3.12 7.61 4.83
C GLY A 355 -2.07 6.52 5.00
N THR A 356 -2.54 5.28 5.19
CA THR A 356 -1.69 4.11 5.39
C THR A 356 -1.74 3.22 4.16
N VAL A 357 -0.57 2.90 3.61
CA VAL A 357 -0.39 1.90 2.56
C VAL A 357 0.33 0.70 3.16
N VAL A 358 -0.32 -0.45 3.15
CA VAL A 358 0.25 -1.73 3.56
C VAL A 358 0.44 -2.59 2.33
N VAL A 359 1.66 -3.07 2.10
CA VAL A 359 2.00 -3.93 0.97
C VAL A 359 2.67 -5.20 1.45
N SER A 360 2.20 -6.36 0.99
CA SER A 360 2.76 -7.66 1.33
C SER A 360 2.89 -8.58 0.12
N ASN A 361 3.89 -9.47 0.13
CA ASN A 361 4.04 -10.56 -0.85
C ASN A 361 3.99 -10.08 -2.32
N SER A 362 4.44 -8.87 -2.61
CA SER A 362 4.21 -8.21 -3.90
C SER A 362 5.50 -7.87 -4.61
N ASP A 363 5.44 -7.88 -5.94
CA ASP A 363 6.60 -7.69 -6.80
C ASP A 363 6.47 -6.37 -7.57
N PHE A 364 7.51 -5.55 -7.53
CA PHE A 364 7.62 -4.28 -8.22
C PHE A 364 8.78 -4.32 -9.20
N ALA A 365 8.51 -4.52 -10.49
CA ALA A 365 9.55 -4.65 -11.49
C ALA A 365 9.50 -3.60 -12.59
N ALA A 366 10.66 -3.00 -12.87
CA ALA A 366 10.88 -2.10 -14.00
C ALA A 366 9.89 -0.92 -14.08
N ASN A 367 9.37 -0.47 -12.94
CA ASN A 367 8.53 0.71 -12.89
C ASN A 367 9.40 1.97 -13.02
N ALA A 368 8.79 3.05 -13.52
CA ALA A 368 9.47 4.33 -13.73
C ALA A 368 8.69 5.48 -13.09
N SER A 369 9.37 6.43 -12.44
CA SER A 369 8.72 7.61 -11.85
C SER A 369 9.70 8.78 -11.72
N SER A 370 9.19 9.94 -11.29
CA SER A 370 10.07 10.98 -10.73
C SER A 370 10.46 10.67 -9.29
N TYR A 371 9.54 10.08 -8.52
CA TYR A 371 9.68 9.79 -7.09
C TYR A 371 9.14 8.39 -6.81
N GLY A 372 9.94 7.53 -6.17
CA GLY A 372 9.51 6.20 -5.70
C GLY A 372 8.88 5.37 -6.81
N ALA A 373 9.69 4.88 -7.75
CA ALA A 373 9.20 4.19 -8.94
C ALA A 373 8.36 2.95 -8.62
N GLY A 374 8.72 2.19 -7.58
CA GLY A 374 7.87 1.15 -7.00
C GLY A 374 6.77 1.76 -6.14
N ILE A 375 7.15 2.39 -5.02
CA ILE A 375 6.21 3.00 -4.07
C ILE A 375 6.67 4.40 -3.69
N ALA A 376 5.76 5.37 -3.77
CA ALA A 376 5.95 6.70 -3.18
C ALA A 376 4.84 6.99 -2.16
N VAL A 377 5.21 7.32 -0.93
CA VAL A 377 4.27 7.79 0.11
C VAL A 377 4.66 9.19 0.55
N ASP A 378 3.71 10.12 0.41
CA ASP A 378 3.84 11.50 0.86
C ASP A 378 2.91 11.72 2.07
N GLU A 379 3.50 12.16 3.18
CA GLU A 379 2.80 12.56 4.41
C GLU A 379 1.97 11.44 5.09
N GLY A 380 2.39 10.16 5.03
CA GLY A 380 1.62 9.04 5.58
C GLY A 380 2.46 7.89 6.15
N PHE A 381 1.84 6.72 6.27
CA PHE A 381 2.48 5.50 6.74
C PHE A 381 2.65 4.50 5.61
N LEU A 382 3.85 3.93 5.51
CA LEU A 382 4.15 2.81 4.62
C LEU A 382 4.57 1.60 5.45
N GLU A 383 3.86 0.49 5.26
CA GLU A 383 4.25 -0.82 5.77
C GLU A 383 4.51 -1.78 4.60
N VAL A 384 5.69 -2.42 4.58
CA VAL A 384 6.12 -3.33 3.51
C VAL A 384 6.60 -4.64 4.13
N TYR A 385 6.07 -5.76 3.66
CA TYR A 385 6.40 -7.10 4.15
C TYR A 385 6.66 -8.07 3.00
N ASP A 386 7.79 -8.77 3.01
CA ASP A 386 8.04 -9.87 2.06
C ASP A 386 7.85 -9.46 0.58
N CYS A 387 8.46 -8.33 0.17
CA CYS A 387 8.27 -7.75 -1.17
C CYS A 387 9.59 -7.64 -1.96
N GLU A 388 9.50 -7.65 -3.29
CA GLU A 388 10.64 -7.50 -4.20
C GLU A 388 10.54 -6.20 -5.02
N PHE A 389 11.64 -5.46 -5.11
CA PHE A 389 11.79 -4.25 -5.91
C PHE A 389 12.94 -4.43 -6.89
N LEU A 390 12.63 -4.71 -8.16
CA LEU A 390 13.59 -5.15 -9.16
C LEU A 390 13.69 -4.15 -10.33
N GLY A 391 14.85 -3.53 -10.51
CA GLY A 391 15.12 -2.70 -11.68
C GLY A 391 14.22 -1.47 -11.83
N ASN A 392 13.66 -0.95 -10.74
CA ASN A 392 12.84 0.26 -10.77
C ASN A 392 13.73 1.50 -10.97
N SER A 393 13.25 2.48 -11.73
CA SER A 393 14.06 3.65 -12.14
C SER A 393 13.34 4.96 -11.85
N ALA A 394 13.97 5.82 -11.06
CA ALA A 394 13.42 7.14 -10.74
C ALA A 394 14.36 8.27 -11.16
N THR A 395 13.81 9.47 -11.38
CA THR A 395 14.66 10.65 -11.58
C THR A 395 15.25 11.17 -10.27
N GLU A 396 14.48 11.19 -9.17
CA GLU A 396 14.96 11.84 -7.93
C GLU A 396 15.14 10.87 -6.74
N ARG A 397 14.28 9.86 -6.61
CA ARG A 397 14.23 8.96 -5.44
C ARG A 397 13.85 7.56 -5.89
N GLY A 398 14.77 6.60 -5.82
CA GLY A 398 14.75 5.30 -6.53
C GLY A 398 13.49 4.44 -6.43
N ALA A 399 13.59 3.25 -5.86
CA ALA A 399 12.47 2.30 -5.85
C ALA A 399 11.37 2.70 -4.86
N VAL A 400 11.74 3.03 -3.62
CA VAL A 400 10.79 3.42 -2.58
C VAL A 400 11.14 4.81 -2.06
N ALA A 401 10.14 5.68 -1.95
CA ALA A 401 10.30 7.01 -1.39
C ALA A 401 9.22 7.30 -0.34
N VAL A 402 9.64 7.56 0.91
CA VAL A 402 8.75 8.00 1.99
C VAL A 402 9.19 9.37 2.46
N VAL A 403 8.30 10.35 2.36
CA VAL A 403 8.60 11.73 2.78
C VAL A 403 7.50 12.26 3.68
N ASN A 404 7.90 12.86 4.80
CA ASN A 404 6.98 13.54 5.71
C ASN A 404 7.54 14.90 6.14
N ASN A 405 7.09 15.96 5.48
CA ASN A 405 7.53 17.33 5.78
C ASN A 405 6.55 18.10 6.70
N ASN A 406 5.51 17.43 7.21
CA ASN A 406 4.49 18.05 8.03
C ASN A 406 4.64 17.68 9.52
N ASP A 407 3.86 18.35 10.36
CA ASP A 407 3.73 18.03 11.79
C ASP A 407 2.84 16.79 12.04
N ALA A 408 2.29 16.19 10.98
CA ALA A 408 1.47 14.99 11.07
C ALA A 408 2.36 13.75 11.26
N PRO A 409 1.92 12.73 12.03
CA PRO A 409 2.71 11.52 12.19
C PRO A 409 2.77 10.75 10.87
N GLY A 410 3.96 10.28 10.53
CA GLY A 410 4.22 9.39 9.39
C GLY A 410 5.27 8.35 9.80
N GLY A 411 5.47 7.35 8.97
CA GLY A 411 6.40 6.27 9.31
C GLY A 411 6.65 5.29 8.18
N LEU A 412 7.77 4.58 8.32
CA LEU A 412 8.13 3.45 7.48
C LEU A 412 8.36 2.23 8.36
N THR A 413 7.69 1.12 8.05
CA THR A 413 8.08 -0.21 8.52
C THR A 413 8.31 -1.09 7.31
N MET A 414 9.50 -1.68 7.19
CA MET A 414 9.88 -2.56 6.09
C MET A 414 10.56 -3.79 6.64
N ILE A 415 10.02 -4.97 6.36
CA ILE A 415 10.52 -6.24 6.87
C ILE A 415 10.58 -7.28 5.74
N GLY A 416 11.72 -7.95 5.57
CA GLY A 416 11.83 -9.10 4.65
C GLY A 416 11.81 -8.71 3.16
N ALA A 417 12.44 -7.60 2.77
CA ALA A 417 12.36 -7.10 1.40
C ALA A 417 13.66 -7.27 0.60
N LEU A 418 13.54 -7.35 -0.73
CA LEU A 418 14.67 -7.36 -1.67
C LEU A 418 14.63 -6.12 -2.57
N PHE A 419 15.75 -5.40 -2.67
CA PHE A 419 15.98 -4.31 -3.61
C PHE A 419 17.15 -4.65 -4.51
N GLU A 420 16.88 -4.99 -5.77
CA GLU A 420 17.92 -5.37 -6.74
C GLU A 420 17.91 -4.45 -7.96
N GLY A 421 19.07 -3.88 -8.29
CA GLY A 421 19.27 -3.18 -9.57
C GLY A 421 18.45 -1.91 -9.74
N ASN A 422 17.94 -1.30 -8.66
CA ASN A 422 17.13 -0.09 -8.75
C ASN A 422 18.02 1.15 -8.94
N THR A 423 17.50 2.15 -9.66
CA THR A 423 18.30 3.31 -10.09
C THR A 423 17.62 4.65 -9.78
N ALA A 424 18.40 5.65 -9.42
CA ALA A 424 17.99 7.05 -9.31
C ALA A 424 18.98 8.00 -10.01
N ASP A 425 18.48 9.00 -10.74
CA ASP A 425 19.33 10.04 -11.36
C ASP A 425 19.83 11.09 -10.34
N ASP A 426 19.23 11.18 -9.14
CA ASP A 426 19.73 11.99 -8.02
C ASP A 426 20.10 11.06 -6.83
N ASP A 427 19.22 10.87 -5.85
CA ASP A 427 19.53 10.19 -4.58
C ASP A 427 18.78 8.85 -4.40
N ALA A 428 19.33 7.94 -3.59
CA ALA A 428 18.72 6.67 -3.19
C ALA A 428 18.34 5.76 -4.37
N GLY A 429 19.24 4.89 -4.83
CA GLY A 429 18.86 3.87 -5.83
C GLY A 429 17.75 2.94 -5.32
N GLY A 430 17.81 2.56 -4.04
CA GLY A 430 16.82 1.70 -3.37
C GLY A 430 15.76 2.48 -2.60
N ILE A 431 16.08 2.91 -1.38
CA ILE A 431 15.13 3.45 -0.40
C ILE A 431 15.49 4.90 -0.03
N TYR A 432 14.55 5.81 -0.24
CA TYR A 432 14.64 7.20 0.20
C TYR A 432 13.68 7.46 1.35
N VAL A 433 14.20 7.97 2.47
CA VAL A 433 13.41 8.36 3.63
C VAL A 433 13.80 9.77 4.05
N ALA A 434 12.82 10.69 4.11
CA ALA A 434 13.07 12.04 4.61
C ALA A 434 11.94 12.65 5.45
N GLY A 435 12.34 13.41 6.48
CA GLY A 435 11.46 14.27 7.25
C GLY A 435 11.12 13.72 8.63
N ASN A 436 10.03 14.20 9.24
CA ASN A 436 9.66 13.89 10.63
C ASN A 436 8.92 12.54 10.70
N LEU A 437 9.66 11.44 10.76
CA LEU A 437 9.04 10.11 10.80
C LEU A 437 9.91 9.10 11.54
N ASP A 438 9.26 8.03 12.01
CA ASP A 438 9.94 6.83 12.52
C ASP A 438 10.13 5.82 11.38
N ALA A 439 11.35 5.31 11.21
CA ALA A 439 11.69 4.32 10.20
C ALA A 439 12.26 3.04 10.83
N LEU A 440 11.65 1.90 10.54
CA LEU A 440 12.20 0.57 10.81
C LEU A 440 12.44 -0.14 9.47
N ILE A 441 13.70 -0.48 9.20
CA ILE A 441 14.10 -1.29 8.03
C ILE A 441 14.82 -2.52 8.59
N GLU A 442 14.22 -3.69 8.40
CA GLU A 442 14.65 -4.94 9.03
C GLU A 442 14.66 -6.09 8.03
N ASP A 443 15.70 -6.94 8.08
CA ASP A 443 15.76 -8.14 7.23
C ASP A 443 15.61 -7.79 5.74
N VAL A 444 16.36 -6.78 5.29
CA VAL A 444 16.30 -6.27 3.91
C VAL A 444 17.64 -6.49 3.21
N VAL A 445 17.57 -7.03 2.00
CA VAL A 445 18.71 -7.19 1.10
C VAL A 445 18.65 -6.08 0.04
N LEU A 446 19.72 -5.28 -0.06
CA LEU A 446 19.88 -4.24 -1.07
C LEU A 446 21.13 -4.54 -1.90
N VAL A 447 20.94 -4.92 -3.16
CA VAL A 447 22.01 -5.33 -4.07
C VAL A 447 21.99 -4.54 -5.37
N ASP A 448 23.17 -4.13 -5.85
CA ASP A 448 23.35 -3.49 -7.17
C ASP A 448 22.47 -2.24 -7.40
N ASN A 449 22.08 -1.51 -6.34
CA ASN A 449 21.30 -0.28 -6.48
C ASN A 449 22.23 0.91 -6.76
N VAL A 450 21.78 1.83 -7.62
CA VAL A 450 22.61 2.92 -8.14
C VAL A 450 21.92 4.27 -7.97
N ALA A 451 22.59 5.22 -7.33
CA ALA A 451 22.25 6.64 -7.33
C ALA A 451 23.34 7.44 -8.06
N ALA A 452 22.99 8.53 -8.74
CA ALA A 452 24.00 9.38 -9.37
C ALA A 452 24.71 10.29 -8.34
N ASP A 453 23.97 10.76 -7.34
CA ASP A 453 24.45 11.64 -6.27
C ASP A 453 24.68 10.83 -4.99
N ASP A 454 23.82 10.91 -3.97
CA ASP A 454 24.08 10.30 -2.65
C ASP A 454 23.20 9.06 -2.36
N GLY A 455 23.74 8.13 -1.56
CA GLY A 455 22.98 6.96 -1.09
C GLY A 455 22.70 5.93 -2.17
N GLY A 456 23.67 5.12 -2.58
CA GLY A 456 23.42 4.14 -3.65
C GLY A 456 22.29 3.16 -3.30
N ALA A 457 22.23 2.69 -2.06
CA ALA A 457 21.15 1.84 -1.55
C ALA A 457 20.08 2.64 -0.79
N ILE A 458 20.48 3.35 0.27
CA ILE A 458 19.55 4.06 1.17
C ILE A 458 19.99 5.51 1.39
N TYR A 459 19.03 6.42 1.36
CA TYR A 459 19.18 7.81 1.78
C TYR A 459 18.25 8.11 2.96
N LEU A 460 18.84 8.61 4.05
CA LEU A 460 18.11 9.04 5.24
C LEU A 460 18.37 10.53 5.49
N ALA A 461 17.29 11.29 5.68
CA ALA A 461 17.36 12.69 6.09
C ALA A 461 16.25 13.09 7.05
N ASP A 462 16.52 14.09 7.87
CA ASP A 462 15.58 14.63 8.85
C ASP A 462 15.10 16.04 8.45
N SER A 463 14.05 16.51 9.11
CA SER A 463 13.65 17.92 9.15
C SER A 463 13.97 18.54 10.51
N PRO A 464 14.15 19.86 10.63
CA PRO A 464 14.48 20.49 11.92
C PRO A 464 13.31 20.56 12.91
N TYR A 465 12.16 19.94 12.62
CA TYR A 465 10.92 20.07 13.37
C TYR A 465 10.64 18.82 14.23
N ASP A 466 9.65 18.91 15.12
CA ASP A 466 9.19 17.78 15.93
C ASP A 466 7.97 17.11 15.28
N PRO A 467 7.79 15.78 15.42
CA PRO A 467 8.67 14.86 16.14
C PRO A 467 10.02 14.64 15.45
N ALA A 468 11.06 14.38 16.24
CA ALA A 468 12.39 14.07 15.72
C ALA A 468 12.39 12.78 14.89
N PHE A 469 13.31 12.70 13.92
CA PHE A 469 13.49 11.53 13.09
C PHE A 469 14.23 10.42 13.84
N HIS A 470 13.63 9.23 13.87
CA HIS A 470 14.26 8.04 14.44
C HIS A 470 14.28 6.92 13.42
N ALA A 471 15.48 6.45 13.06
CA ALA A 471 15.65 5.31 12.16
C ALA A 471 16.41 4.16 12.82
N VAL A 472 15.86 2.96 12.70
CA VAL A 472 16.49 1.70 13.09
C VAL A 472 16.63 0.83 11.85
N LEU A 473 17.87 0.60 11.45
CA LEU A 473 18.27 -0.26 10.34
C LEU A 473 18.88 -1.52 10.95
N ARG A 474 18.29 -2.69 10.72
CA ARG A 474 18.80 -3.93 11.32
C ARG A 474 18.70 -5.13 10.42
N ASP A 475 19.61 -6.09 10.61
CA ASP A 475 19.61 -7.33 9.82
C ASP A 475 19.69 -7.05 8.30
N LEU A 476 20.44 -6.00 7.90
CA LEU A 476 20.54 -5.59 6.50
C LEU A 476 21.73 -6.24 5.80
N ARG A 477 21.56 -6.50 4.50
CA ARG A 477 22.65 -6.88 3.59
C ARG A 477 22.74 -5.85 2.47
N VAL A 478 23.73 -4.98 2.53
CA VAL A 478 23.92 -3.84 1.60
C VAL A 478 25.13 -4.15 0.72
N ILE A 479 24.89 -4.67 -0.48
CA ILE A 479 25.91 -5.30 -1.32
C ILE A 479 26.02 -4.59 -2.68
N ASP A 480 27.24 -4.24 -3.08
CA ASP A 480 27.56 -3.74 -4.44
C ASP A 480 26.70 -2.53 -4.90
N ASN A 481 26.25 -1.69 -3.97
CA ASN A 481 25.50 -0.47 -4.30
C ASN A 481 26.44 0.69 -4.65
N GLU A 482 26.01 1.59 -5.53
CA GLU A 482 26.84 2.66 -6.09
C GLU A 482 26.18 4.05 -5.93
N ALA A 483 26.91 4.96 -5.28
CA ALA A 483 26.69 6.40 -5.35
C ALA A 483 27.73 6.99 -6.32
N SER A 484 27.32 7.25 -7.56
CA SER A 484 28.25 7.48 -8.69
C SER A 484 29.16 8.69 -8.49
N SER A 485 28.64 9.78 -7.92
CA SER A 485 29.37 11.04 -7.73
C SER A 485 29.28 11.61 -6.32
N GLY A 486 28.34 11.15 -5.51
CA GLY A 486 28.19 11.53 -4.11
C GLY A 486 28.72 10.47 -3.14
N SER A 487 28.12 10.45 -1.96
CA SER A 487 28.60 9.80 -0.74
C SER A 487 27.63 8.72 -0.29
N GLY A 488 28.11 7.75 0.48
CA GLY A 488 27.26 6.68 1.00
C GLY A 488 26.87 5.71 -0.11
N GLY A 489 27.84 4.95 -0.64
CA GLY A 489 27.56 3.97 -1.69
C GLY A 489 26.51 2.95 -1.26
N GLY A 490 26.59 2.48 -0.03
CA GLY A 490 25.51 1.76 0.64
C GLY A 490 24.46 2.73 1.20
N VAL A 491 24.79 3.38 2.31
CA VAL A 491 23.86 4.24 3.04
C VAL A 491 24.43 5.65 3.20
N VAL A 492 23.59 6.65 2.99
CA VAL A 492 23.87 8.03 3.39
C VAL A 492 22.89 8.49 4.46
N ILE A 493 23.43 9.17 5.48
CA ILE A 493 22.68 9.82 6.55
C ILE A 493 23.10 11.28 6.55
N THR A 494 22.17 12.15 6.22
CA THR A 494 22.45 13.58 6.06
C THR A 494 21.34 14.42 6.64
N TRP A 495 21.60 15.72 6.79
CA TRP A 495 20.61 16.68 7.27
C TRP A 495 19.89 16.25 8.57
N LEU A 496 20.60 15.62 9.51
CA LEU A 496 20.11 15.40 10.88
C LEU A 496 20.08 16.74 11.62
N LEU A 497 19.05 17.53 11.34
CA LEU A 497 18.94 18.92 11.77
C LEU A 497 18.32 19.05 13.17
N ASN A 498 17.49 18.09 13.59
CA ASN A 498 16.98 18.03 14.94
C ASN A 498 18.01 17.29 15.85
N PRO A 499 18.44 17.89 16.98
CA PRO A 499 19.45 17.28 17.86
C PRO A 499 18.97 16.01 18.58
N ASP A 500 17.66 15.77 18.62
CA ASP A 500 17.07 14.58 19.22
C ASP A 500 16.91 13.43 18.19
N SER A 501 17.21 13.66 16.91
CA SER A 501 17.14 12.64 15.86
C SER A 501 18.25 11.60 16.02
N THR A 502 17.90 10.34 15.80
CA THR A 502 18.80 9.20 15.99
C THR A 502 18.76 8.23 14.83
N VAL A 503 19.90 7.62 14.52
CA VAL A 503 20.00 6.51 13.58
C VAL A 503 20.84 5.41 14.20
N ASP A 504 20.27 4.21 14.28
CA ASP A 504 20.93 3.01 14.77
C ASP A 504 21.05 2.00 13.63
N ILE A 505 22.24 1.43 13.44
CA ILE A 505 22.50 0.34 12.49
C ILE A 505 23.00 -0.87 13.26
N ILE A 506 22.26 -1.98 13.16
CA ILE A 506 22.44 -3.13 14.04
C ILE A 506 22.53 -4.40 13.19
N ASN A 507 23.47 -5.29 13.50
CA ASN A 507 23.58 -6.62 12.89
C ASN A 507 23.48 -6.59 11.34
N SER A 508 24.19 -5.67 10.70
CA SER A 508 24.10 -5.44 9.25
C SER A 508 25.46 -5.52 8.55
N GLU A 509 25.47 -5.94 7.28
CA GLU A 509 26.67 -6.03 6.45
C GLU A 509 26.64 -5.04 5.28
N PHE A 510 27.80 -4.45 5.01
CA PHE A 510 28.05 -3.51 3.93
C PHE A 510 29.23 -4.03 3.13
N VAL A 511 28.97 -4.50 1.92
CA VAL A 511 29.93 -5.24 1.12
C VAL A 511 30.05 -4.64 -0.27
N GLY A 512 31.26 -4.36 -0.73
CA GLY A 512 31.50 -4.00 -2.14
C GLY A 512 30.88 -2.69 -2.62
N ASN A 513 30.30 -1.88 -1.73
CA ASN A 513 29.64 -0.65 -2.11
C ASN A 513 30.65 0.43 -2.54
N PHE A 514 30.28 1.28 -3.50
CA PHE A 514 31.13 2.31 -4.08
C PHE A 514 30.53 3.71 -3.92
N ALA A 515 31.37 4.67 -3.51
CA ALA A 515 31.02 6.09 -3.48
C ALA A 515 32.04 6.95 -4.25
N GLY A 516 31.55 7.78 -5.17
CA GLY A 516 32.37 8.76 -5.91
C GLY A 516 32.94 9.90 -5.03
N SER A 517 32.46 10.05 -3.80
CA SER A 517 32.93 11.03 -2.82
C SER A 517 33.47 10.40 -1.54
N SER A 518 32.65 9.90 -0.61
CA SER A 518 33.13 9.41 0.69
C SER A 518 32.15 8.40 1.27
N GLY A 519 32.63 7.47 2.12
CA GLY A 519 31.75 6.49 2.75
C GLY A 519 31.24 5.48 1.74
N GLY A 520 32.10 4.60 1.23
CA GLY A 520 31.67 3.54 0.31
C GLY A 520 30.54 2.71 0.91
N GLY A 521 30.70 2.25 2.14
CA GLY A 521 29.62 1.59 2.90
C GLY A 521 28.62 2.58 3.49
N LEU A 522 29.09 3.49 4.34
CA LEU A 522 28.28 4.45 5.09
C LEU A 522 28.89 5.86 5.05
N HIS A 523 28.07 6.86 4.69
CA HIS A 523 28.38 8.27 4.92
C HIS A 523 27.37 8.88 5.89
N GLY A 524 27.82 9.34 7.06
CA GLY A 524 26.98 10.02 8.04
C GLY A 524 27.12 9.43 9.44
N ARG A 525 26.28 9.92 10.37
CA ARG A 525 26.39 9.63 11.80
C ARG A 525 25.28 8.70 12.25
N ALA A 526 25.66 7.54 12.78
CA ALA A 526 24.82 6.52 13.37
C ALA A 526 25.58 5.79 14.48
N ASP A 527 24.86 5.21 15.44
CA ASP A 527 25.43 4.22 16.34
C ASP A 527 25.42 2.85 15.65
N LEU A 528 26.55 2.16 15.68
CA LEU A 528 26.74 0.89 14.97
C LEU A 528 26.97 -0.24 15.98
N VAL A 529 26.20 -1.30 15.85
CA VAL A 529 26.28 -2.48 16.73
C VAL A 529 26.35 -3.74 15.89
N SER A 530 27.43 -4.51 16.01
CA SER A 530 27.63 -5.76 15.28
C SER A 530 27.53 -5.59 13.75
N VAL A 531 28.26 -4.61 13.20
CA VAL A 531 28.21 -4.27 11.77
C VAL A 531 29.49 -4.67 11.05
N THR A 532 29.37 -5.16 9.82
CA THR A 532 30.50 -5.55 8.97
C THR A 532 30.65 -4.60 7.79
N PHE A 533 31.87 -4.11 7.54
CA PHE A 533 32.25 -3.38 6.33
C PHE A 533 33.37 -4.14 5.61
N ALA A 534 33.11 -4.60 4.38
CA ALA A 534 34.08 -5.38 3.62
C ALA A 534 34.15 -5.00 2.15
N GLY A 535 35.33 -4.57 1.70
CA GLY A 535 35.60 -4.32 0.29
C GLY A 535 34.85 -3.13 -0.27
N ASN A 536 34.32 -2.24 0.58
CA ASN A 536 33.73 -1.00 0.14
C ASN A 536 34.83 -0.06 -0.38
N LEU A 537 34.45 0.90 -1.23
CA LEU A 537 35.38 1.78 -1.91
C LEU A 537 34.84 3.22 -1.94
N SER A 538 35.74 4.18 -1.74
CA SER A 538 35.44 5.59 -1.93
C SER A 538 36.55 6.32 -2.69
N ASP A 539 36.20 7.26 -3.57
CA ASP A 539 37.20 8.09 -4.27
C ASP A 539 37.83 9.17 -3.36
N GLY A 540 37.19 9.48 -2.23
CA GLY A 540 37.65 10.43 -1.21
C GLY A 540 38.16 9.77 0.05
N VAL A 541 37.33 9.70 1.11
CA VAL A 541 37.74 9.17 2.42
C VAL A 541 36.71 8.21 3.01
N GLY A 542 37.23 7.27 3.80
CA GLY A 542 36.42 6.33 4.56
C GLY A 542 35.73 5.34 3.65
N ASP A 543 36.51 4.39 3.12
CA ASP A 543 35.99 3.34 2.24
C ASP A 543 34.82 2.60 2.89
N GLY A 544 34.93 2.25 4.17
CA GLY A 544 33.82 1.68 4.93
C GLY A 544 32.90 2.77 5.46
N VAL A 545 33.43 3.63 6.33
CA VAL A 545 32.63 4.64 7.05
C VAL A 545 33.29 6.01 6.96
N SER A 546 32.50 7.03 6.68
CA SER A 546 32.91 8.44 6.82
C SER A 546 31.77 9.27 7.43
N ALA A 547 32.10 10.36 8.12
CA ALA A 547 31.12 11.33 8.57
C ALA A 547 31.75 12.70 8.82
N TRP A 548 30.93 13.74 8.88
CA TRP A 548 31.36 15.09 9.26
C TRP A 548 31.73 15.19 10.73
N ASP A 549 32.43 16.24 11.14
CA ASP A 549 32.71 16.54 12.56
C ASP A 549 31.42 16.71 13.37
N GLY A 550 31.42 16.26 14.63
CA GLY A 550 30.21 16.17 15.45
C GLY A 550 30.43 15.37 16.75
N PRO A 551 29.36 14.94 17.45
CA PRO A 551 29.47 14.19 18.70
C PRO A 551 30.21 12.86 18.52
N ASP A 552 30.57 12.18 19.61
CA ASP A 552 31.17 10.85 19.50
C ASP A 552 30.14 9.86 18.94
N MET A 553 30.48 9.17 17.84
CA MET A 553 29.75 7.97 17.42
C MET A 553 30.15 6.80 18.32
N VAL A 554 29.24 5.84 18.51
CA VAL A 554 29.53 4.61 19.25
C VAL A 554 29.51 3.43 18.29
N LEU A 555 30.67 2.80 18.13
CA LEU A 555 30.83 1.58 17.33
C LEU A 555 31.17 0.43 18.27
N ARG A 556 30.27 -0.56 18.34
CA ARG A 556 30.44 -1.77 19.17
C ARG A 556 30.39 -3.01 18.29
N GLY A 557 31.34 -3.92 18.47
CA GLY A 557 31.32 -5.17 17.70
C GLY A 557 31.48 -4.95 16.19
N VAL A 558 32.15 -3.89 15.73
CA VAL A 558 32.27 -3.60 14.29
C VAL A 558 33.46 -4.34 13.70
N VAL A 559 33.32 -4.90 12.51
CA VAL A 559 34.46 -5.43 11.73
C VAL A 559 34.58 -4.64 10.43
N ALA A 560 35.73 -4.04 10.18
CA ALA A 560 36.05 -3.36 8.92
C ALA A 560 37.32 -3.96 8.31
N TRP A 561 37.23 -4.51 7.10
CA TRP A 561 38.42 -4.94 6.35
C TRP A 561 38.17 -5.07 4.84
N PRO A 562 39.05 -4.54 3.97
CA PRO A 562 40.21 -3.68 4.26
C PRO A 562 39.81 -2.23 4.58
N ASP A 563 38.53 -1.99 4.83
CA ASP A 563 37.87 -0.71 4.81
C ASP A 563 38.32 0.25 5.93
N ASP A 564 38.59 1.49 5.54
CA ASP A 564 38.94 2.56 6.48
C ASP A 564 37.69 3.20 7.11
N ILE A 565 37.81 3.60 8.39
CA ILE A 565 36.83 4.40 9.12
C ILE A 565 37.38 5.82 9.33
N ALA A 566 36.89 6.77 8.54
CA ALA A 566 37.36 8.15 8.51
C ALA A 566 36.48 9.09 9.37
N LEU A 567 36.75 9.13 10.68
CA LEU A 567 36.04 9.95 11.67
C LEU A 567 37.01 10.66 12.61
N SER A 568 36.63 11.85 13.08
CA SER A 568 37.43 12.67 14.01
C SER A 568 37.10 12.44 15.50
N SER A 569 35.92 11.90 15.80
CA SER A 569 35.40 11.67 17.16
C SER A 569 34.57 10.38 17.18
N LEU A 570 35.11 9.31 17.78
CA LEU A 570 34.53 7.97 17.79
C LEU A 570 34.99 7.19 19.02
N THR A 571 34.07 6.41 19.60
CA THR A 571 34.38 5.32 20.53
C THR A 571 34.32 3.99 19.79
N LEU A 572 35.44 3.26 19.80
CA LEU A 572 35.50 1.88 19.33
C LEU A 572 35.53 0.96 20.55
N ASP A 573 34.57 0.05 20.59
CA ASP A 573 34.37 -0.93 21.64
C ASP A 573 34.32 -2.32 21.00
N HIS A 574 35.15 -3.25 21.47
CA HIS A 574 35.02 -4.66 21.07
C HIS A 574 34.99 -4.88 19.53
N SER A 575 35.83 -4.14 18.79
CA SER A 575 35.78 -4.03 17.33
C SER A 575 37.09 -4.46 16.66
N CYS A 576 37.03 -4.73 15.35
CA CYS A 576 38.15 -5.12 14.51
C CYS A 576 38.28 -4.18 13.31
N THR A 577 39.37 -3.43 13.20
CA THR A 577 39.55 -2.46 12.11
C THR A 577 40.98 -2.43 11.58
N PRO A 578 41.22 -1.91 10.37
CA PRO A 578 42.57 -1.63 9.90
C PRO A 578 43.14 -0.47 10.72
N ALA A 579 44.43 -0.53 11.04
CA ALA A 579 45.12 0.35 12.01
C ALA A 579 44.72 1.84 11.91
N PRO A 580 43.93 2.39 12.86
CA PRO A 580 43.36 3.70 12.64
C PRO A 580 44.09 4.78 13.49
N PRO A 581 44.05 6.08 13.12
CA PRO A 581 45.01 7.05 13.64
C PRO A 581 44.66 7.72 15.00
N PHE A 582 43.40 7.78 15.46
CA PHE A 582 43.02 8.55 16.67
C PHE A 582 41.72 8.05 17.37
N TYR A 583 41.81 7.25 18.45
CA TYR A 583 40.61 6.83 19.23
C TYR A 583 40.90 6.63 20.72
N THR A 584 39.83 6.63 21.52
CA THR A 584 39.78 5.99 22.84
C THR A 584 39.33 4.55 22.68
N ASP A 585 40.24 3.61 22.97
CA ASP A 585 40.09 2.18 22.68
C ASP A 585 39.66 1.38 23.92
N LEU A 586 38.60 0.58 23.76
CA LEU A 586 38.15 -0.43 24.71
C LEU A 586 38.04 -1.79 24.00
N GLY A 587 39.14 -2.54 23.93
CA GLY A 587 39.11 -3.93 23.45
C GLY A 587 39.16 -4.10 21.92
N THR A 588 39.69 -3.12 21.18
CA THR A 588 39.79 -3.18 19.71
C THR A 588 40.99 -4.02 19.24
N VAL A 589 40.80 -4.78 18.17
CA VAL A 589 41.85 -5.54 17.47
C VAL A 589 42.21 -4.84 16.16
N ILE A 590 43.50 -4.59 15.97
CA ILE A 590 44.04 -4.08 14.70
C ILE A 590 44.29 -5.24 13.76
N LEU A 591 43.62 -5.23 12.61
CA LEU A 591 43.75 -6.24 11.58
C LEU A 591 45.02 -6.02 10.73
N ALA A 592 45.67 -7.14 10.39
CA ALA A 592 46.87 -7.17 9.54
C ALA A 592 46.71 -8.08 8.31
N GLN A 593 45.61 -8.81 8.25
CA GLN A 593 45.22 -9.71 7.17
C GLN A 593 43.71 -9.80 7.15
N ASP A 594 43.19 -10.32 6.04
CA ASP A 594 41.78 -10.60 5.87
C ASP A 594 41.25 -11.50 7.00
N PRO A 595 40.28 -11.01 7.79
CA PRO A 595 39.69 -11.79 8.86
C PRO A 595 38.60 -12.73 8.32
N PHE A 596 38.23 -12.65 7.04
CA PHE A 596 37.06 -13.31 6.49
C PHE A 596 37.37 -14.55 5.65
N VAL A 597 36.36 -15.41 5.54
CA VAL A 597 36.25 -16.50 4.58
C VAL A 597 34.96 -16.26 3.79
N PRO A 598 35.02 -16.02 2.47
CA PRO A 598 33.82 -15.86 1.66
C PRO A 598 33.06 -17.20 1.58
N GLY A 599 31.75 -17.14 1.71
CA GLY A 599 30.86 -18.30 1.56
C GLY A 599 29.45 -17.84 1.22
N ASP A 600 28.70 -18.72 0.58
CA ASP A 600 27.25 -18.60 0.35
C ASP A 600 26.61 -19.69 1.23
N LEU A 601 26.28 -19.39 2.49
CA LEU A 601 25.85 -20.42 3.45
C LEU A 601 24.33 -20.62 3.49
N ASP A 602 23.56 -19.61 3.11
CA ASP A 602 22.10 -19.71 2.99
C ASP A 602 21.66 -20.15 1.57
N LEU A 603 22.60 -20.23 0.62
CA LEU A 603 22.40 -20.70 -0.75
C LEU A 603 21.52 -19.77 -1.59
N ASP A 604 21.53 -18.47 -1.27
CA ASP A 604 20.82 -17.45 -2.04
C ASP A 604 21.60 -16.99 -3.29
N GLY A 605 22.87 -17.40 -3.41
CA GLY A 605 23.74 -17.08 -4.55
C GLY A 605 24.56 -15.81 -4.38
N LEU A 606 24.39 -15.08 -3.28
CA LEU A 606 25.26 -14.00 -2.84
C LEU A 606 26.39 -14.60 -1.98
N SER A 607 27.46 -13.84 -1.75
CA SER A 607 28.58 -14.29 -0.93
C SER A 607 28.69 -13.43 0.31
N GLU A 608 28.50 -14.04 1.47
CA GLU A 608 28.66 -13.42 2.78
C GLU A 608 30.12 -13.48 3.26
N PHE A 609 30.46 -12.58 4.17
CA PHE A 609 31.79 -12.46 4.78
C PHE A 609 31.80 -12.98 6.22
N TYR A 610 32.09 -14.27 6.39
CA TYR A 610 32.22 -14.90 7.71
C TYR A 610 33.61 -14.72 8.27
N LEU A 611 33.75 -14.62 9.59
CA LEU A 611 35.09 -14.66 10.19
C LEU A 611 35.73 -16.03 10.00
N ASP A 612 37.01 -16.06 9.61
CA ASP A 612 37.85 -17.24 9.74
C ASP A 612 37.83 -17.69 11.21
N PRO A 613 37.60 -18.97 11.54
CA PRO A 613 37.67 -19.45 12.92
C PRO A 613 39.01 -19.19 13.64
N GLY A 614 40.08 -18.92 12.89
CA GLY A 614 41.38 -18.47 13.41
C GLY A 614 41.57 -16.95 13.41
N SER A 615 40.54 -16.19 13.03
CA SER A 615 40.54 -14.73 13.00
C SER A 615 40.69 -14.16 14.41
N PRO A 616 41.45 -13.06 14.57
CA PRO A 616 41.56 -12.40 15.86
C PRO A 616 40.28 -11.64 16.26
N CYS A 617 39.23 -11.63 15.43
CA CYS A 617 37.93 -11.00 15.71
C CYS A 617 36.90 -11.94 16.34
N VAL A 618 37.21 -13.24 16.38
CA VAL A 618 36.45 -14.23 17.13
C VAL A 618 36.53 -13.89 18.61
N ASP A 619 35.42 -13.96 19.33
CA ASP A 619 35.26 -13.60 20.76
C ASP A 619 35.56 -12.13 21.11
N VAL A 620 35.57 -11.22 20.12
CA VAL A 620 35.94 -9.80 20.35
C VAL A 620 34.73 -8.90 20.56
N GLY A 621 33.53 -9.26 20.12
CA GLY A 621 32.28 -8.49 20.17
C GLY A 621 31.67 -8.27 21.57
N GLY A 622 32.31 -8.73 22.64
CA GLY A 622 31.90 -8.44 24.03
C GLY A 622 31.08 -9.54 24.71
N LEU A 623 30.62 -9.28 25.95
CA LEU A 623 29.84 -10.24 26.74
C LEU A 623 28.33 -10.07 26.54
N VAL A 624 27.60 -11.19 26.66
CA VAL A 624 26.13 -11.34 26.56
C VAL A 624 25.33 -10.24 27.28
N ASP A 625 25.77 -9.70 28.41
CA ASP A 625 24.99 -8.69 29.18
C ASP A 625 25.21 -7.24 28.71
N GLU A 626 26.17 -6.98 27.79
CA GLU A 626 26.51 -5.65 27.25
C GLU A 626 25.82 -5.32 25.92
N LEU A 627 25.21 -6.32 25.28
CA LEU A 627 24.37 -6.18 24.08
C LEU A 627 22.89 -6.32 24.48
N GLU A 628 22.06 -5.35 24.09
CA GLU A 628 20.63 -5.40 24.39
C GLU A 628 19.95 -6.49 23.54
N TRP A 629 19.76 -7.70 24.08
CA TRP A 629 19.11 -8.82 23.38
C TRP A 629 17.70 -8.53 22.85
N GLY A 630 17.03 -7.47 23.32
CA GLY A 630 15.78 -7.00 22.72
C GLY A 630 15.97 -6.43 21.31
N LEU A 631 17.20 -6.08 20.94
CA LEU A 631 17.60 -5.51 19.65
C LEU A 631 18.23 -6.55 18.70
N MET A 632 18.67 -7.71 19.20
CA MET A 632 19.34 -8.77 18.43
C MET A 632 18.33 -9.90 18.09
N THR A 633 18.24 -10.33 16.84
CA THR A 633 17.34 -11.41 16.41
C THR A 633 17.99 -12.80 16.57
N THR A 634 17.17 -13.86 16.50
CA THR A 634 17.66 -15.25 16.59
C THR A 634 18.57 -15.67 15.44
N GLN A 635 18.66 -14.88 14.36
CA GLN A 635 19.56 -15.14 13.22
C GLN A 635 21.01 -14.67 13.48
N GLY A 636 21.23 -13.68 14.35
CA GLY A 636 22.57 -13.25 14.80
C GLY A 636 23.18 -14.09 15.92
N SER A 637 22.58 -15.23 16.28
CA SER A 637 23.03 -16.07 17.39
C SER A 637 24.13 -17.05 16.98
N GLN A 638 25.37 -16.68 17.27
CA GLN A 638 26.56 -17.54 17.27
C GLN A 638 26.49 -18.61 18.38
N CYS A 639 25.61 -19.62 18.26
CA CYS A 639 25.57 -20.76 19.19
C CYS A 639 26.80 -21.69 19.09
N THR A 640 27.99 -21.20 18.70
CA THR A 640 29.15 -22.07 18.44
C THR A 640 30.05 -22.31 19.65
N ASP A 641 30.04 -21.44 20.67
CA ASP A 641 30.67 -21.73 21.96
C ASP A 641 30.07 -20.96 23.16
N SER A 642 30.62 -21.18 24.36
CA SER A 642 30.18 -20.54 25.61
C SER A 642 31.00 -19.30 25.96
N MET A 643 31.63 -18.65 24.99
CA MET A 643 32.56 -17.53 25.18
C MET A 643 31.91 -16.19 24.78
N ALA A 644 32.70 -15.21 24.37
CA ALA A 644 32.22 -13.87 24.07
C ALA A 644 31.61 -13.85 22.65
N LEU A 645 30.76 -12.88 22.33
CA LEU A 645 30.24 -12.76 20.96
C LEU A 645 31.38 -12.37 20.02
N ASP A 646 31.39 -12.89 18.80
CA ASP A 646 32.28 -12.45 17.72
C ASP A 646 31.87 -11.07 17.24
N ALA A 647 32.86 -10.28 16.81
CA ALA A 647 32.57 -8.98 16.20
C ALA A 647 31.96 -9.15 14.80
N GLY A 648 31.10 -8.22 14.41
CA GLY A 648 30.47 -8.13 13.10
C GLY A 648 29.16 -8.91 13.03
N VAL A 649 28.65 -9.03 11.80
CA VAL A 649 27.50 -9.87 11.48
C VAL A 649 27.96 -11.30 11.23
N HIS A 650 27.19 -12.25 11.73
CA HIS A 650 27.43 -13.67 11.52
C HIS A 650 26.12 -14.43 11.34
N TYR A 651 25.94 -15.01 10.16
CA TYR A 651 24.88 -15.99 9.90
C TYR A 651 25.43 -17.42 10.01
N PRO A 652 25.20 -18.16 11.10
CA PRO A 652 25.15 -19.60 11.00
C PRO A 652 23.73 -20.02 10.59
N PRO A 653 23.53 -20.90 9.59
CA PRO A 653 22.26 -21.62 9.55
C PRO A 653 22.15 -22.42 10.87
N LEU A 654 21.08 -22.15 11.62
CA LEU A 654 20.73 -22.80 12.90
C LEU A 654 20.74 -24.34 12.82
N PHE A 655 20.67 -24.91 11.61
CA PHE A 655 20.69 -26.36 11.37
C PHE A 655 22.09 -27.00 11.39
N ASP A 656 23.15 -26.26 11.09
CA ASP A 656 24.53 -26.78 11.11
C ASP A 656 25.28 -26.49 12.43
N ALA A 657 24.78 -25.54 13.24
CA ALA A 657 25.37 -25.19 14.53
C ALA A 657 25.15 -26.26 15.64
N GLY A 658 24.22 -27.20 15.45
CA GLY A 658 23.81 -28.13 16.51
C GLY A 658 23.04 -27.42 17.64
N PRO A 659 22.52 -28.17 18.64
CA PRO A 659 21.71 -27.57 19.69
C PRO A 659 22.58 -26.76 20.67
N CYS A 660 22.15 -25.53 20.92
CA CYS A 660 22.27 -24.89 22.23
C CYS A 660 21.36 -25.66 23.25
#